data_AF-A0A8S9WR42-F1
#
_entry.id   AF-A0A8S9WR42-F1
#
_cell.length_a   1.000
_cell.length_b   1.000
_cell.length_c   1.000
_cell.angle_alpha   90.00
_cell.angle_beta   90.00
_cell.angle_gamma   90.00
#
_symmetry.space_group_name_H-M   'P 1'
#
loop_
_entity.id
_entity.type
_entity.pdbx_description
1 polymer ?
#
loop_
_entity_poly.entity_id
_entity_poly.type
_entity_poly.pdbx_seq_one_letter_code
_entity_poly.pdbx_strand_id
1 'polypeptide(L)'
;KVGTSFPPLTNIPLQTESPAEEFLVYPRPNGSEINENHVLVEQSSFFESAKEEDPTALMVEETPKDGKLVCDDPPLSDTEVHSRNHFPEGAVTQPCDISSNSSEDFEESFSVAAKEYGIDSLDSTSDPEYDPEVDLSDITVESDDNDDKKRLRISSIASMFSICCESEAEPITSADNRTNKSMSSKFVNTFEKNPGIQRTVSIFMDHNATPDQVADAGAQFIAAVYSSASNTPLNDLRLHHFEKALSKVNFSLASLPPTAAAARQHSLRVYLQVQLWKGTAMDPKKKIHSRQVLGSTGDPLFLTPYIESGREEDGRRAAEVPPILDNVQSYAGYLTINKTFNSNMFFWYFPAENSPETAPVILWLQGGPGESVLFGIFTEMGPFEVSRKLVASMREHRWSKDIHMIYIDNPVGTGFSFTKSSAGYVTNEDEVGRDLYAALVQFFQLFPELQPHEFFLAGESYGGKYAPALGYTIHVNNPTASLKINLKGLAIGAGFIDPVNMMKYGDYLVQHGLIDDEGLQQFHLIESNIVEAVENEQFLEASEHLDTIFTLMDNLTGSVDIYNYMNVGSPELDPTVLSKYLSQDQIRKRIHVGKMPWNDATKVEKYLKLDMAKSVKPWFQVLLEHYDVLLYNGQLDIVVAYPLTVNFLKKLEWSGASEYATAERKKWFVGDELAGYSKSVKNFTELMVRNAGHMVPLDQPKWAHEMIKKFVSHTPL
;
A
#
# COMPACT_ATOMS: atom_id res chain seq x y z
N LYS A 1 63.49 1.19 27.57
CA LYS A 1 64.63 0.91 26.66
C LYS A 1 64.05 0.65 25.28
N VAL A 2 64.48 1.39 24.24
CA VAL A 2 64.02 1.27 22.83
C VAL A 2 62.50 1.50 22.65
N GLY A 3 62.02 2.56 22.01
CA GLY A 3 62.70 3.75 21.49
C GLY A 3 62.98 3.71 19.98
N THR A 4 62.02 4.19 19.19
CA THR A 4 62.21 4.67 17.81
C THR A 4 61.45 6.01 17.67
N SER A 5 62.01 6.94 16.92
CA SER A 5 61.58 8.35 16.90
C SER A 5 61.40 8.87 15.48
N PHE A 6 60.31 9.60 15.22
CA PHE A 6 60.14 10.34 13.98
C PHE A 6 61.10 11.55 13.91
N PRO A 7 61.69 11.86 12.74
CA PRO A 7 62.55 13.03 12.56
C PRO A 7 61.73 14.31 12.34
N PRO A 8 62.18 15.48 12.83
CA PRO A 8 61.53 16.76 12.55
C PRO A 8 61.93 17.30 11.17
N LEU A 9 60.96 17.84 10.42
CA LEU A 9 61.21 18.66 9.23
C LEU A 9 61.47 20.11 9.63
N THR A 10 62.49 20.74 9.03
CA THR A 10 62.76 22.18 9.21
C THR A 10 63.21 22.87 7.92
N ASN A 11 62.76 24.11 7.77
CA ASN A 11 63.35 25.20 6.97
C ASN A 11 63.44 25.05 5.43
N ILE A 12 62.39 25.54 4.76
CA ILE A 12 62.50 26.33 3.52
C ILE A 12 61.82 27.70 3.79
N PRO A 13 62.33 28.85 3.29
CA PRO A 13 62.04 30.15 3.89
C PRO A 13 60.71 30.79 3.45
N LEU A 14 60.19 31.71 4.28
CA LEU A 14 59.26 32.73 3.80
C LEU A 14 60.00 33.71 2.89
N GLN A 15 59.34 34.11 1.79
CA GLN A 15 59.49 35.46 1.24
C GLN A 15 58.14 36.15 1.28
N THR A 16 58.12 37.34 1.87
CA THR A 16 56.98 38.25 1.87
C THR A 16 57.10 39.22 0.72
N GLU A 17 56.06 39.39 -0.08
CA GLU A 17 55.71 40.71 -0.61
C GLU A 17 54.22 40.76 -0.98
N SER A 18 53.63 41.94 -0.80
CA SER A 18 52.22 42.26 -1.06
C SER A 18 52.17 43.57 -1.82
N PRO A 19 51.25 43.69 -2.78
CA PRO A 19 50.41 44.89 -2.82
C PRO A 19 48.97 44.59 -2.43
N ALA A 20 48.29 45.62 -1.90
CA ALA A 20 46.93 45.53 -1.38
C ALA A 20 45.86 46.01 -2.37
N GLU A 21 44.61 45.79 -1.98
CA GLU A 21 43.40 46.55 -2.37
C GLU A 21 43.00 46.63 -3.86
N GLU A 22 41.84 46.03 -4.17
CA GLU A 22 40.69 46.84 -4.59
C GLU A 22 39.35 46.15 -4.26
N PHE A 23 38.38 46.89 -3.71
CA PHE A 23 37.02 46.41 -3.43
C PHE A 23 36.10 46.73 -4.63
N LEU A 24 35.63 45.71 -5.35
CA LEU A 24 34.64 45.91 -6.41
C LEU A 24 33.20 45.84 -5.89
N VAL A 25 32.61 47.03 -5.69
CA VAL A 25 31.19 47.23 -5.42
C VAL A 25 30.39 47.10 -6.72
N TYR A 26 29.38 46.22 -6.77
CA TYR A 26 28.44 46.16 -7.89
C TYR A 26 27.35 47.25 -7.76
N PRO A 27 27.16 48.12 -8.77
CA PRO A 27 26.16 49.18 -8.73
C PRO A 27 24.76 48.70 -9.11
N ARG A 28 23.73 49.34 -8.54
CA ARG A 28 22.33 49.20 -9.01
C ARG A 28 22.11 50.02 -10.28
N PRO A 29 21.30 49.55 -11.25
CA PRO A 29 20.61 50.42 -12.20
C PRO A 29 19.43 51.13 -11.52
N ASN A 30 19.30 52.45 -11.71
CA ASN A 30 18.03 53.15 -11.53
C ASN A 30 17.21 53.02 -12.82
N GLY A 31 15.87 52.97 -12.72
CA GLY A 31 14.97 52.72 -13.85
C GLY A 31 14.11 53.92 -14.28
N SER A 32 13.29 53.66 -15.30
CA SER A 32 12.15 54.46 -15.79
C SER A 32 11.30 53.54 -16.69
N GLU A 33 9.97 53.66 -16.80
CA GLU A 33 8.99 54.43 -16.04
C GLU A 33 7.60 53.74 -16.15
N ILE A 34 6.77 53.92 -15.10
CA ILE A 34 5.30 54.05 -15.12
C ILE A 34 4.49 53.13 -16.06
N ASN A 35 3.69 52.24 -15.46
CA ASN A 35 2.23 52.37 -15.62
C ASN A 35 1.50 51.88 -14.35
N GLU A 36 0.53 52.65 -13.87
CA GLU A 36 -0.09 52.46 -12.56
C GLU A 36 -1.47 51.80 -12.64
N ASN A 37 -1.82 51.02 -11.61
CA ASN A 37 -3.14 51.11 -10.98
C ASN A 37 -3.11 50.54 -9.55
N HIS A 38 -3.67 51.30 -8.61
CA HIS A 38 -3.81 50.98 -7.18
C HIS A 38 -4.74 49.76 -6.94
N VAL A 39 -4.87 49.14 -5.75
CA VAL A 39 -4.80 49.57 -4.33
C VAL A 39 -4.25 48.38 -3.51
N LEU A 40 -3.22 48.43 -2.64
CA LEU A 40 -2.87 49.26 -1.46
C LEU A 40 -3.69 49.04 -0.16
N VAL A 41 -3.14 48.23 0.76
CA VAL A 41 -3.12 48.51 2.21
C VAL A 41 -1.70 48.17 2.73
N GLU A 42 -1.20 48.95 3.67
CA GLU A 42 0.18 48.92 4.18
C GLU A 42 0.34 47.96 5.40
N GLN A 43 1.54 47.43 5.69
CA GLN A 43 2.47 47.82 6.79
C GLN A 43 1.82 48.08 8.18
N SER A 44 2.45 47.83 9.34
CA SER A 44 3.89 47.86 9.63
C SER A 44 4.29 47.01 10.88
N SER A 45 5.40 47.36 11.53
CA SER A 45 6.25 46.55 12.42
C SER A 45 6.16 46.84 13.93
N PHE A 46 6.46 45.81 14.73
CA PHE A 46 7.16 45.83 16.04
C PHE A 46 6.50 46.36 17.34
N PHE A 47 6.54 45.49 18.37
CA PHE A 47 6.81 45.70 19.80
C PHE A 47 6.19 46.89 20.59
N GLU A 48 5.19 46.55 21.43
CA GLU A 48 5.08 46.83 22.90
C GLU A 48 3.67 46.33 23.36
N SER A 49 3.41 45.92 24.60
CA SER A 49 4.24 45.72 25.81
C SER A 49 3.73 44.50 26.61
N ALA A 50 4.55 43.99 27.54
CA ALA A 50 4.24 42.80 28.33
C ALA A 50 3.37 43.09 29.57
N LYS A 51 2.81 42.03 30.17
CA LYS A 51 2.71 41.94 31.63
C LYS A 51 2.93 40.51 32.14
N GLU A 52 3.67 40.44 33.23
CA GLU A 52 4.01 39.28 34.07
C GLU A 52 2.73 38.75 34.81
N GLU A 53 2.71 37.62 35.53
CA GLU A 53 3.72 37.09 36.47
C GLU A 53 3.79 35.55 36.53
N ASP A 54 5.01 35.01 36.40
CA ASP A 54 5.58 34.01 37.32
C ASP A 54 6.55 34.78 38.25
N PRO A 55 6.72 34.41 39.53
CA PRO A 55 8.06 33.91 39.88
C PRO A 55 8.15 32.91 41.06
N THR A 56 8.95 31.85 40.84
CA THR A 56 9.87 31.17 41.82
C THR A 56 9.27 30.42 43.04
N ALA A 57 9.73 29.26 43.53
CA ALA A 57 10.97 28.44 43.49
C ALA A 57 11.80 28.42 44.80
N LEU A 58 12.49 27.29 45.08
CA LEU A 58 13.32 26.95 46.27
C LEU A 58 12.50 26.66 47.55
N MET A 59 12.88 25.81 48.52
CA MET A 59 14.09 25.00 48.82
C MET A 59 13.67 23.53 49.10
N VAL A 60 14.39 22.48 48.70
CA VAL A 60 15.52 21.81 49.41
C VAL A 60 15.30 21.57 50.91
N GLU A 61 15.22 20.29 51.32
CA GLU A 61 15.70 19.79 52.62
C GLU A 61 16.29 18.37 52.45
N GLU A 62 17.27 17.99 53.28
CA GLU A 62 18.14 16.82 53.07
C GLU A 62 17.75 15.58 53.92
N THR A 63 18.15 14.40 53.45
CA THR A 63 18.05 13.13 54.21
C THR A 63 18.95 13.10 55.44
N PRO A 64 18.55 12.32 56.47
CA PRO A 64 19.51 11.42 57.11
C PRO A 64 19.02 9.95 57.12
N LYS A 65 19.74 9.01 56.48
CA LYS A 65 20.77 8.12 57.08
C LYS A 65 20.22 6.74 57.52
N ASP A 66 20.94 5.63 57.39
CA ASP A 66 22.29 5.40 56.86
C ASP A 66 22.48 3.93 56.39
N GLY A 67 23.24 3.72 55.31
CA GLY A 67 24.37 2.78 55.32
C GLY A 67 24.25 1.34 54.74
N LYS A 68 24.95 1.15 53.61
CA LYS A 68 25.89 0.02 53.30
C LYS A 68 25.30 -1.37 52.95
N LEU A 69 25.94 -2.21 52.14
CA LEU A 69 27.12 -2.07 51.24
C LEU A 69 27.07 -3.15 50.12
N VAL A 70 27.93 -3.00 49.11
CA VAL A 70 28.17 -3.96 48.01
C VAL A 70 29.26 -4.97 48.40
N CYS A 71 29.19 -6.23 47.91
CA CYS A 71 30.30 -7.00 47.30
C CYS A 71 29.99 -8.51 47.10
N ASP A 72 30.22 -8.96 45.86
CA ASP A 72 30.84 -10.22 45.39
C ASP A 72 30.21 -11.62 45.58
N ASP A 73 30.29 -12.38 44.47
CA ASP A 73 29.97 -13.79 44.18
C ASP A 73 30.97 -14.82 44.78
N PRO A 74 30.83 -16.17 44.56
CA PRO A 74 29.67 -17.10 44.50
C PRO A 74 29.95 -18.32 45.47
N PRO A 75 29.66 -19.64 45.23
CA PRO A 75 28.74 -20.37 44.32
C PRO A 75 27.95 -21.57 44.98
N LEU A 76 27.26 -22.35 44.11
CA LEU A 76 26.92 -23.80 44.18
C LEU A 76 25.67 -24.36 44.93
N SER A 77 25.12 -25.41 44.29
CA SER A 77 24.37 -26.60 44.77
C SER A 77 22.88 -26.56 45.20
N ASP A 78 22.07 -27.22 44.35
CA ASP A 78 21.15 -28.36 44.61
C ASP A 78 19.80 -28.26 45.37
N THR A 79 18.90 -29.21 45.00
CA THR A 79 17.55 -29.56 45.52
C THR A 79 16.43 -28.51 45.29
N GLU A 80 15.28 -28.83 44.67
CA GLU A 80 14.15 -29.69 45.12
C GLU A 80 13.52 -29.20 46.45
N VAL A 81 12.22 -29.02 46.65
CA VAL A 81 11.06 -29.93 46.43
C VAL A 81 9.71 -29.13 46.24
N HIS A 82 8.63 -29.80 45.85
CA HIS A 82 7.20 -29.38 45.85
C HIS A 82 6.69 -28.63 47.14
N SER A 83 5.51 -27.98 47.25
CA SER A 83 4.16 -28.43 46.78
C SER A 83 2.96 -27.44 46.94
N ARG A 84 2.01 -27.52 46.00
CA ARG A 84 0.51 -27.52 46.07
C ARG A 84 -0.34 -26.64 47.05
N ASN A 85 -1.47 -26.15 46.48
CA ASN A 85 -2.82 -25.92 47.07
C ASN A 85 -3.02 -24.70 48.03
N HIS A 86 -4.20 -24.05 48.20
CA HIS A 86 -5.56 -24.13 47.59
C HIS A 86 -6.36 -22.80 47.84
N PHE A 87 -7.54 -22.61 47.21
CA PHE A 87 -8.50 -21.50 47.43
C PHE A 87 -9.61 -21.84 48.47
N PRO A 88 -10.38 -20.85 49.00
CA PRO A 88 -11.85 -20.75 48.72
C PRO A 88 -12.47 -19.31 48.67
N GLU A 89 -13.80 -19.18 48.79
CA GLU A 89 -14.70 -18.18 48.14
C GLU A 89 -15.38 -17.08 49.03
N GLY A 90 -15.79 -15.94 48.42
CA GLY A 90 -17.21 -15.48 48.31
C GLY A 90 -17.95 -14.61 49.39
N ALA A 91 -18.59 -13.49 48.97
CA ALA A 91 -19.72 -12.78 49.66
C ALA A 91 -20.40 -11.67 48.77
N VAL A 92 -21.63 -11.18 49.08
CA VAL A 92 -22.46 -10.23 48.25
C VAL A 92 -23.40 -9.31 49.10
N THR A 93 -23.88 -8.15 48.55
CA THR A 93 -25.09 -7.28 48.86
C THR A 93 -24.84 -5.83 49.41
N GLN A 94 -25.69 -4.78 49.22
CA GLN A 94 -26.60 -4.37 48.10
C GLN A 94 -26.89 -2.79 48.06
N PRO A 95 -28.10 -2.12 48.08
CA PRO A 95 -28.28 -0.77 47.44
C PRO A 95 -28.90 0.40 48.28
N CYS A 96 -29.10 1.59 47.67
CA CYS A 96 -29.90 2.77 48.12
C CYS A 96 -30.54 3.54 46.92
N ASP A 97 -31.52 4.45 47.17
CA ASP A 97 -32.43 5.08 46.17
C ASP A 97 -32.99 6.47 46.64
N ILE A 98 -33.08 7.51 45.79
CA ILE A 98 -33.57 8.91 46.09
C ILE A 98 -34.18 9.60 44.84
N SER A 99 -35.14 10.54 45.03
CA SER A 99 -35.93 11.19 43.97
C SER A 99 -35.99 12.75 43.97
N SER A 100 -36.40 13.31 42.81
CA SER A 100 -37.14 14.58 42.54
C SER A 100 -36.46 15.98 42.59
N ASN A 101 -36.15 16.47 41.38
CA ASN A 101 -36.40 17.80 40.77
C ASN A 101 -36.02 19.14 41.47
N SER A 102 -35.13 19.87 40.79
CA SER A 102 -35.30 21.28 40.38
C SER A 102 -35.09 21.39 38.85
N SER A 103 -35.58 22.45 38.20
CA SER A 103 -35.64 22.54 36.72
C SER A 103 -34.53 23.37 36.05
N GLU A 104 -33.79 24.17 36.80
CA GLU A 104 -32.70 25.00 36.27
C GLU A 104 -31.41 24.17 36.06
N ASP A 105 -31.18 23.15 36.90
CA ASP A 105 -30.09 22.18 36.75
C ASP A 105 -30.15 21.39 35.43
N PHE A 106 -31.31 21.38 34.76
CA PHE A 106 -31.58 20.54 33.59
C PHE A 106 -30.97 21.12 32.30
N GLU A 107 -30.97 22.44 32.12
CA GLU A 107 -30.37 23.09 30.93
C GLU A 107 -28.84 23.09 30.99
N GLU A 108 -28.26 23.35 32.17
CA GLU A 108 -26.80 23.33 32.35
C GLU A 108 -26.25 21.89 32.15
N SER A 109 -26.94 20.88 32.68
CA SER A 109 -26.62 19.46 32.42
C SER A 109 -26.74 19.08 30.94
N PHE A 110 -27.72 19.63 30.21
CA PHE A 110 -27.88 19.37 28.77
C PHE A 110 -26.77 20.00 27.93
N SER A 111 -26.33 21.21 28.31
CA SER A 111 -25.23 21.94 27.65
C SER A 111 -23.89 21.21 27.79
N VAL A 112 -23.60 20.68 28.98
CA VAL A 112 -22.41 19.85 29.23
C VAL A 112 -22.46 18.55 28.42
N ALA A 113 -23.59 17.85 28.43
CA ALA A 113 -23.76 16.61 27.65
C ALA A 113 -23.66 16.84 26.12
N ALA A 114 -24.22 17.92 25.58
CA ALA A 114 -24.15 18.21 24.15
C ALA A 114 -22.70 18.42 23.66
N LYS A 115 -21.84 19.03 24.48
CA LYS A 115 -20.41 19.19 24.19
C LYS A 115 -19.62 17.88 24.27
N GLU A 116 -19.95 17.00 25.22
CA GLU A 116 -19.26 15.71 25.38
C GLU A 116 -19.48 14.77 24.17
N TYR A 117 -20.55 14.98 23.38
CA TYR A 117 -20.87 14.24 22.16
C TYR A 117 -20.76 15.06 20.86
N GLY A 118 -20.11 16.24 20.89
CA GLY A 118 -19.72 16.98 19.69
C GLY A 118 -20.88 17.63 18.91
N ILE A 119 -21.95 18.07 19.58
CA ILE A 119 -23.06 18.78 18.94
C ILE A 119 -22.83 20.30 19.07
N ASP A 120 -22.17 20.87 18.07
CA ASP A 120 -21.96 22.33 17.98
C ASP A 120 -23.24 23.06 17.54
N SER A 121 -23.96 23.55 18.55
CA SER A 121 -25.15 24.41 18.50
C SER A 121 -26.50 23.77 18.12
N LEU A 122 -27.56 24.32 18.71
CA LEU A 122 -28.96 24.08 18.41
C LEU A 122 -29.63 25.43 18.13
N ASP A 123 -29.37 26.01 16.95
CA ASP A 123 -30.20 27.12 16.45
C ASP A 123 -31.49 26.55 15.87
N SER A 124 -32.63 27.01 16.38
CA SER A 124 -33.97 26.51 16.02
C SER A 124 -34.56 27.18 14.78
N THR A 125 -33.74 27.85 13.95
CA THR A 125 -34.20 28.63 12.79
C THR A 125 -33.58 28.27 11.44
N SER A 126 -32.80 27.19 11.33
CA SER A 126 -32.33 26.65 10.03
C SER A 126 -32.78 25.21 9.82
N ASP A 127 -33.80 25.02 8.97
CA ASP A 127 -34.02 23.75 8.28
C ASP A 127 -32.78 23.41 7.42
N PRO A 128 -32.28 22.17 7.42
CA PRO A 128 -31.51 21.66 6.29
C PRO A 128 -32.43 21.71 5.06
N GLU A 129 -31.98 22.37 3.98
CA GLU A 129 -32.86 22.72 2.87
C GLU A 129 -33.65 21.51 2.32
N TYR A 130 -34.93 21.76 2.03
CA TYR A 130 -35.76 20.84 1.27
C TYR A 130 -35.19 20.72 -0.15
N ASP A 131 -34.42 19.66 -0.40
CA ASP A 131 -34.02 19.24 -1.73
C ASP A 131 -35.14 18.39 -2.36
N PRO A 132 -35.82 18.87 -3.42
CA PRO A 132 -36.85 18.12 -4.12
C PRO A 132 -36.31 17.00 -5.02
N GLU A 133 -35.02 16.99 -5.38
CA GLU A 133 -34.44 16.12 -6.43
C GLU A 133 -33.33 15.20 -5.91
N VAL A 134 -33.67 14.33 -4.94
CA VAL A 134 -32.86 13.14 -4.64
C VAL A 134 -32.79 12.22 -5.87
N ASP A 135 -31.70 12.28 -6.63
CA ASP A 135 -31.47 11.39 -7.78
C ASP A 135 -31.35 9.93 -7.29
N LEU A 136 -32.01 9.02 -8.02
CA LEU A 136 -31.91 7.58 -7.77
C LEU A 136 -30.51 7.04 -8.12
N SER A 137 -29.67 7.79 -8.85
CA SER A 137 -28.29 7.38 -9.15
C SER A 137 -27.36 7.36 -7.94
N ASP A 138 -27.65 8.13 -6.88
CA ASP A 138 -26.81 8.20 -5.68
C ASP A 138 -27.11 7.08 -4.64
N ILE A 139 -28.15 6.29 -4.86
CA ILE A 139 -28.57 5.24 -3.92
C ILE A 139 -27.84 3.92 -4.21
N THR A 140 -26.65 3.75 -3.62
CA THR A 140 -25.87 2.50 -3.72
C THR A 140 -26.53 1.32 -2.98
N VAL A 141 -26.50 0.15 -3.61
CA VAL A 141 -26.96 -1.13 -3.03
C VAL A 141 -25.76 -1.94 -2.58
N GLU A 142 -25.55 -2.02 -1.26
CA GLU A 142 -24.48 -2.78 -0.62
C GLU A 142 -24.88 -4.25 -0.42
N SER A 143 -23.95 -5.18 -0.66
CA SER A 143 -24.13 -6.62 -0.46
C SER A 143 -23.31 -7.11 0.74
N ASP A 144 -23.82 -6.86 1.96
CA ASP A 144 -23.13 -7.18 3.21
C ASP A 144 -23.33 -8.63 3.67
N ASP A 145 -22.21 -9.30 3.98
CA ASP A 145 -22.19 -10.58 4.69
C ASP A 145 -21.29 -10.50 5.95
N ASN A 146 -21.71 -11.17 7.02
CA ASN A 146 -21.07 -11.26 8.36
C ASN A 146 -21.00 -10.00 9.29
N ASP A 147 -22.10 -9.73 10.02
CA ASP A 147 -22.03 -9.48 11.49
C ASP A 147 -23.27 -10.10 12.18
N ASP A 148 -23.05 -11.25 12.84
CA ASP A 148 -24.12 -12.15 13.28
C ASP A 148 -24.84 -11.76 14.58
N LYS A 149 -24.51 -10.62 15.19
CA LYS A 149 -25.22 -10.14 16.40
C LYS A 149 -26.05 -8.87 16.23
N LYS A 150 -25.95 -8.17 15.08
CA LYS A 150 -26.88 -7.08 14.70
C LYS A 150 -27.99 -7.52 13.72
N ARG A 151 -27.85 -8.69 13.08
CA ARG A 151 -28.76 -9.24 12.04
C ARG A 151 -30.24 -9.42 12.41
N LEU A 152 -30.62 -9.32 13.70
CA LEU A 152 -31.96 -9.60 14.23
C LEU A 152 -33.07 -8.55 13.94
N ARG A 153 -32.80 -7.49 13.16
CA ARG A 153 -33.85 -6.54 12.71
C ARG A 153 -33.87 -6.21 11.21
N ILE A 154 -32.75 -6.36 10.50
CA ILE A 154 -32.64 -6.01 9.08
C ILE A 154 -33.11 -7.16 8.17
N SER A 155 -32.82 -8.41 8.56
CA SER A 155 -33.21 -9.62 7.81
C SER A 155 -34.71 -9.77 7.57
N SER A 156 -35.54 -9.20 8.46
CA SER A 156 -37.01 -9.35 8.44
C SER A 156 -37.66 -8.93 7.12
N ILE A 157 -37.30 -7.77 6.57
CA ILE A 157 -37.95 -7.23 5.36
C ILE A 157 -37.51 -8.02 4.11
N ALA A 158 -36.21 -8.22 3.93
CA ALA A 158 -35.67 -9.02 2.82
C ALA A 158 -36.22 -10.47 2.80
N SER A 159 -36.31 -11.11 3.98
CA SER A 159 -36.87 -12.46 4.11
C SER A 159 -38.36 -12.50 3.78
N MET A 160 -39.13 -11.46 4.12
CA MET A 160 -40.54 -11.36 3.76
C MET A 160 -40.74 -11.29 2.24
N PHE A 161 -39.91 -10.51 1.52
CA PHE A 161 -39.98 -10.46 0.05
C PHE A 161 -39.60 -11.80 -0.61
N SER A 162 -38.59 -12.51 -0.10
CA SER A 162 -38.22 -13.85 -0.61
C SER A 162 -39.37 -14.85 -0.49
N ILE A 163 -40.03 -14.90 0.68
CA ILE A 163 -41.16 -15.80 0.95
C ILE A 163 -42.36 -15.50 0.03
N CYS A 164 -42.62 -14.22 -0.28
CA CYS A 164 -43.65 -13.86 -1.24
C CYS A 164 -43.31 -14.34 -2.67
N CYS A 165 -42.07 -14.17 -3.13
CA CYS A 165 -41.64 -14.64 -4.45
C CYS A 165 -41.64 -16.16 -4.59
N GLU A 166 -41.29 -16.90 -3.53
CA GLU A 166 -41.35 -18.37 -3.51
C GLU A 166 -42.79 -18.92 -3.64
N SER A 167 -43.80 -18.15 -3.24
CA SER A 167 -45.21 -18.59 -3.28
C SER A 167 -45.85 -18.65 -4.68
N GLU A 168 -45.18 -18.13 -5.71
CA GLU A 168 -45.61 -18.21 -7.12
C GLU A 168 -44.91 -19.33 -7.92
N ALA A 169 -44.05 -20.13 -7.29
CA ALA A 169 -43.32 -21.24 -7.92
C ALA A 169 -43.92 -22.63 -7.60
N GLU A 170 -43.83 -23.58 -8.54
CA GLU A 170 -44.35 -24.94 -8.35
C GLU A 170 -43.58 -25.74 -7.28
N PRO A 171 -44.26 -26.64 -6.53
CA PRO A 171 -43.71 -27.22 -5.30
C PRO A 171 -42.63 -28.28 -5.54
N ILE A 172 -41.37 -27.94 -5.25
CA ILE A 172 -40.24 -28.88 -5.26
C ILE A 172 -40.32 -29.83 -4.04
N THR A 173 -40.36 -31.13 -4.30
CA THR A 173 -40.50 -32.16 -3.26
C THR A 173 -39.19 -32.85 -2.88
N SER A 174 -38.55 -32.41 -1.79
CA SER A 174 -37.74 -33.29 -0.93
C SER A 174 -37.43 -32.60 0.40
N ALA A 175 -37.21 -33.37 1.46
CA ALA A 175 -37.02 -32.83 2.80
C ALA A 175 -35.55 -32.78 3.23
N ASP A 176 -35.04 -31.57 3.51
CA ASP A 176 -34.46 -31.32 4.83
C ASP A 176 -34.61 -29.85 5.24
N ASN A 177 -35.25 -29.59 6.38
CA ASN A 177 -35.40 -28.23 6.94
C ASN A 177 -35.88 -28.28 8.40
N ARG A 178 -34.94 -28.35 9.36
CA ARG A 178 -35.23 -28.53 10.80
C ARG A 178 -34.50 -27.58 11.76
N THR A 179 -34.16 -26.36 11.34
CA THR A 179 -33.51 -25.36 12.21
C THR A 179 -34.23 -24.01 12.32
N ASN A 180 -35.05 -23.60 11.35
CA ASN A 180 -35.49 -22.19 11.25
C ASN A 180 -36.93 -21.87 11.75
N LYS A 181 -37.51 -22.71 12.62
CA LYS A 181 -38.98 -22.71 12.89
C LYS A 181 -39.45 -21.89 14.12
N SER A 182 -38.58 -21.11 14.75
CA SER A 182 -38.90 -20.41 16.02
C SER A 182 -39.42 -18.97 15.84
N MET A 183 -38.87 -18.19 14.89
CA MET A 183 -39.21 -16.76 14.75
C MET A 183 -40.43 -16.44 13.87
N SER A 184 -40.84 -17.32 12.94
CA SER A 184 -41.83 -16.91 11.92
C SER A 184 -43.28 -16.81 12.42
N SER A 185 -43.72 -17.69 13.33
CA SER A 185 -45.15 -17.89 13.63
C SER A 185 -45.86 -16.64 14.18
N LYS A 186 -45.15 -15.82 14.96
CA LYS A 186 -45.70 -14.61 15.59
C LYS A 186 -45.75 -13.41 14.64
N PHE A 187 -44.87 -13.37 13.62
CA PHE A 187 -44.78 -12.26 12.67
C PHE A 187 -45.68 -12.49 11.44
N VAL A 188 -45.74 -13.72 10.93
CA VAL A 188 -46.70 -14.14 9.88
C VAL A 188 -48.14 -13.86 10.35
N ASN A 189 -48.46 -14.17 11.61
CA ASN A 189 -49.76 -13.85 12.22
C ASN A 189 -50.12 -12.35 12.20
N THR A 190 -49.14 -11.44 12.17
CA THR A 190 -49.39 -9.98 12.06
C THR A 190 -49.56 -9.57 10.60
N PHE A 191 -48.77 -10.15 9.70
CA PHE A 191 -48.84 -9.92 8.26
C PHE A 191 -50.17 -10.38 7.64
N GLU A 192 -50.66 -11.55 8.04
CA GLU A 192 -51.95 -12.10 7.60
C GLU A 192 -53.16 -11.28 8.11
N LYS A 193 -53.02 -10.57 9.24
CA LYS A 193 -54.11 -9.90 9.95
C LYS A 193 -54.15 -8.38 9.77
N ASN A 194 -53.21 -7.79 9.04
CA ASN A 194 -53.14 -6.35 8.81
C ASN A 194 -53.15 -6.02 7.30
N PRO A 195 -54.34 -5.80 6.69
CA PRO A 195 -54.47 -5.52 5.25
C PRO A 195 -53.70 -4.28 4.76
N GLY A 196 -53.38 -3.33 5.65
CA GLY A 196 -52.53 -2.19 5.29
C GLY A 196 -51.13 -2.62 4.87
N ILE A 197 -50.52 -3.56 5.61
CA ILE A 197 -49.18 -4.08 5.33
C ILE A 197 -49.14 -4.83 3.99
N GLN A 198 -50.19 -5.59 3.66
CA GLN A 198 -50.29 -6.29 2.38
C GLN A 198 -50.36 -5.31 1.19
N ARG A 199 -51.17 -4.23 1.34
CA ARG A 199 -51.23 -3.14 0.35
C ARG A 199 -49.88 -2.43 0.19
N THR A 200 -49.12 -2.33 1.27
CA THR A 200 -47.77 -1.75 1.25
C THR A 200 -46.81 -2.57 0.38
N VAL A 201 -46.77 -3.90 0.56
CA VAL A 201 -45.92 -4.80 -0.24
C VAL A 201 -46.20 -4.70 -1.74
N SER A 202 -47.47 -4.49 -2.14
CA SER A 202 -47.82 -4.35 -3.56
C SER A 202 -47.16 -3.14 -4.24
N ILE A 203 -46.90 -2.05 -3.50
CA ILE A 203 -46.23 -0.85 -4.05
C ILE A 203 -44.74 -1.14 -4.31
N PHE A 204 -44.06 -1.83 -3.40
CA PHE A 204 -42.66 -2.25 -3.62
C PHE A 204 -42.50 -3.23 -4.79
N MET A 205 -43.56 -3.97 -5.12
CA MET A 205 -43.60 -4.88 -6.27
C MET A 205 -43.93 -4.18 -7.60
N ASP A 206 -44.52 -2.98 -7.61
CA ASP A 206 -44.91 -2.29 -8.84
C ASP A 206 -43.76 -1.43 -9.40
N HIS A 207 -43.26 -1.82 -10.57
CA HIS A 207 -42.27 -1.09 -11.37
C HIS A 207 -42.62 0.37 -11.72
N ASN A 208 -43.88 0.79 -11.60
CA ASN A 208 -44.31 2.17 -11.86
C ASN A 208 -44.50 3.00 -10.57
N ALA A 209 -44.17 2.47 -9.39
CA ALA A 209 -44.27 3.20 -8.14
C ALA A 209 -43.30 4.40 -8.13
N THR A 210 -43.81 5.59 -7.81
CA THR A 210 -42.97 6.79 -7.68
C THR A 210 -42.14 6.74 -6.39
N PRO A 211 -41.01 7.49 -6.30
CA PRO A 211 -40.21 7.55 -5.08
C PRO A 211 -41.01 7.90 -3.82
N ASP A 212 -42.00 8.79 -3.93
CA ASP A 212 -42.83 9.17 -2.79
C ASP A 212 -43.92 8.14 -2.47
N GLN A 213 -44.46 7.41 -3.46
CA GLN A 213 -45.32 6.27 -3.19
C GLN A 213 -44.56 5.16 -2.44
N VAL A 214 -43.30 4.92 -2.80
CA VAL A 214 -42.40 3.98 -2.10
C VAL A 214 -42.06 4.48 -0.69
N ALA A 215 -41.82 5.78 -0.53
CA ALA A 215 -41.55 6.42 0.75
C ALA A 215 -42.74 6.33 1.71
N ASP A 216 -43.94 6.72 1.25
CA ASP A 216 -45.20 6.63 2.00
C ASP A 216 -45.54 5.18 2.36
N ALA A 217 -45.32 4.26 1.43
CA ALA A 217 -45.49 2.83 1.66
C ALA A 217 -44.56 2.35 2.81
N GLY A 218 -43.25 2.57 2.68
CA GLY A 218 -42.30 2.17 3.72
C GLY A 218 -42.51 2.87 5.06
N ALA A 219 -42.94 4.13 5.05
CA ALA A 219 -43.36 4.84 6.26
C ALA A 219 -44.56 4.17 6.94
N GLN A 220 -45.61 3.82 6.18
CA GLN A 220 -46.76 3.08 6.70
C GLN A 220 -46.39 1.69 7.22
N PHE A 221 -45.46 0.98 6.57
CA PHE A 221 -44.91 -0.29 7.05
C PHE A 221 -44.28 -0.13 8.44
N ILE A 222 -43.34 0.80 8.57
CA ILE A 222 -42.58 1.00 9.80
C ILE A 222 -43.50 1.53 10.92
N ALA A 223 -44.42 2.44 10.61
CA ALA A 223 -45.44 2.89 11.56
C ALA A 223 -46.26 1.68 12.09
N ALA A 224 -46.72 0.79 11.21
CA ALA A 224 -47.48 -0.41 11.59
C ALA A 224 -46.67 -1.48 12.37
N VAL A 225 -45.33 -1.42 12.36
CA VAL A 225 -44.46 -2.26 13.19
C VAL A 225 -44.30 -1.69 14.61
N TYR A 226 -44.29 -0.36 14.75
CA TYR A 226 -44.12 0.36 16.03
C TYR A 226 -45.44 0.84 16.68
N SER A 227 -46.58 0.66 16.00
CA SER A 227 -47.92 1.09 16.39
C SER A 227 -48.99 0.16 15.82
N SER A 228 -50.06 -0.11 16.58
CA SER A 228 -51.26 -0.78 16.07
C SER A 228 -52.19 0.14 15.25
N ALA A 229 -51.86 1.42 15.13
CA ALA A 229 -52.54 2.40 14.27
C ALA A 229 -51.58 2.88 13.18
N SER A 230 -51.96 2.67 11.91
CA SER A 230 -51.11 2.86 10.72
C SER A 230 -50.92 4.32 10.27
N ASN A 231 -51.62 5.28 10.89
CA ASN A 231 -51.79 6.63 10.35
C ASN A 231 -51.10 7.73 11.18
N THR A 232 -50.20 7.37 12.10
CA THR A 232 -49.38 8.34 12.84
C THR A 232 -48.05 8.58 12.10
N PRO A 233 -47.66 9.83 11.80
CA PRO A 233 -46.37 10.14 11.18
C PRO A 233 -45.18 9.59 11.99
N LEU A 234 -44.10 9.16 11.32
CA LEU A 234 -42.97 8.53 12.02
C LEU A 234 -42.29 9.43 13.05
N ASN A 235 -42.19 10.74 12.79
CA ASN A 235 -41.54 11.67 13.70
C ASN A 235 -42.39 11.85 14.98
N ASP A 236 -43.71 12.01 14.85
CA ASP A 236 -44.66 12.05 15.97
C ASP A 236 -44.64 10.75 16.77
N LEU A 237 -44.58 9.61 16.07
CA LEU A 237 -44.48 8.29 16.69
C LEU A 237 -43.15 8.13 17.45
N ARG A 238 -42.05 8.62 16.88
CA ARG A 238 -40.72 8.64 17.50
C ARG A 238 -40.70 9.52 18.75
N LEU A 239 -41.30 10.71 18.69
CA LEU A 239 -41.47 11.62 19.83
C LEU A 239 -42.29 10.96 20.94
N HIS A 240 -43.44 10.37 20.62
CA HIS A 240 -44.31 9.72 21.60
C HIS A 240 -43.67 8.49 22.28
N HIS A 241 -42.84 7.73 21.56
CA HIS A 241 -42.03 6.65 22.15
C HIS A 241 -40.87 7.19 23.00
N PHE A 242 -40.30 8.34 22.66
CA PHE A 242 -39.28 9.03 23.45
C PHE A 242 -39.84 9.62 24.76
N GLU A 243 -40.96 10.33 24.71
CA GLU A 243 -41.68 10.84 25.89
C GLU A 243 -42.03 9.71 26.88
N LYS A 244 -42.53 8.58 26.38
CA LYS A 244 -42.79 7.36 27.18
C LYS A 244 -41.52 6.65 27.67
N ALA A 245 -40.36 6.99 27.14
CA ALA A 245 -39.07 6.49 27.60
C ALA A 245 -38.44 7.36 28.68
N LEU A 246 -38.71 8.67 28.71
CA LEU A 246 -38.26 9.57 29.78
C LEU A 246 -38.76 9.16 31.18
N SER A 247 -39.83 8.35 31.27
CA SER A 247 -40.32 7.76 32.51
C SER A 247 -39.61 6.46 32.96
N LYS A 248 -38.48 6.09 32.33
CA LYS A 248 -37.77 4.82 32.58
C LYS A 248 -36.29 5.05 32.89
N VAL A 249 -35.84 4.47 34.00
CA VAL A 249 -34.45 4.56 34.51
C VAL A 249 -33.42 3.99 33.52
N ASN A 250 -33.81 3.04 32.65
CA ASN A 250 -32.97 2.50 31.60
C ASN A 250 -33.69 2.59 30.24
N PHE A 251 -33.09 3.30 29.29
CA PHE A 251 -33.60 3.46 27.93
C PHE A 251 -32.45 3.36 26.91
N SER A 252 -32.79 2.94 25.69
CA SER A 252 -31.84 2.88 24.57
C SER A 252 -32.43 3.59 23.35
N LEU A 253 -31.70 4.56 22.81
CA LEU A 253 -32.06 5.31 21.59
C LEU A 253 -32.34 4.38 20.39
N ALA A 254 -31.68 3.22 20.33
CA ALA A 254 -31.89 2.17 19.31
C ALA A 254 -33.22 1.38 19.47
N SER A 255 -34.06 1.73 20.45
CA SER A 255 -35.44 1.20 20.59
C SER A 255 -36.51 2.11 19.98
N LEU A 256 -36.16 3.33 19.54
CA LEU A 256 -37.09 4.24 18.88
C LEU A 256 -37.47 3.79 17.45
N PRO A 257 -38.63 4.24 16.93
CA PRO A 257 -38.87 4.33 15.49
C PRO A 257 -37.79 5.18 14.80
N PRO A 258 -37.40 4.89 13.54
CA PRO A 258 -36.48 5.75 12.78
C PRO A 258 -37.13 7.12 12.46
N THR A 259 -36.33 8.08 12.01
CA THR A 259 -36.84 9.35 11.47
C THR A 259 -37.48 9.14 10.10
N ALA A 260 -38.39 10.03 9.69
CA ALA A 260 -39.03 9.96 8.38
C ALA A 260 -38.02 9.96 7.21
N ALA A 261 -36.95 10.76 7.29
CA ALA A 261 -35.89 10.81 6.28
C ALA A 261 -35.13 9.47 6.17
N ALA A 262 -34.75 8.86 7.30
CA ALA A 262 -34.09 7.56 7.32
C ALA A 262 -35.02 6.44 6.81
N ALA A 263 -36.32 6.52 7.12
CA ALA A 263 -37.33 5.62 6.58
C ALA A 263 -37.47 5.76 5.04
N ARG A 264 -37.52 6.98 4.50
CA ARG A 264 -37.55 7.24 3.03
C ARG A 264 -36.34 6.62 2.34
N GLN A 265 -35.13 6.92 2.80
CA GLN A 265 -33.89 6.40 2.20
C GLN A 265 -33.78 4.87 2.27
N HIS A 266 -34.16 4.25 3.39
CA HIS A 266 -34.19 2.79 3.49
C HIS A 266 -35.22 2.17 2.53
N SER A 267 -36.40 2.79 2.40
CA SER A 267 -37.50 2.30 1.55
C SER A 267 -37.14 2.34 0.07
N LEU A 268 -36.53 3.45 -0.40
CA LEU A 268 -36.07 3.57 -1.79
C LEU A 268 -35.03 2.50 -2.14
N ARG A 269 -34.05 2.27 -1.26
CA ARG A 269 -33.03 1.21 -1.44
C ARG A 269 -33.64 -0.20 -1.46
N VAL A 270 -34.62 -0.49 -0.61
CA VAL A 270 -35.34 -1.78 -0.61
C VAL A 270 -36.17 -1.96 -1.89
N TYR A 271 -36.82 -0.90 -2.39
CA TYR A 271 -37.54 -0.94 -3.67
C TYR A 271 -36.62 -1.22 -4.85
N LEU A 272 -35.51 -0.50 -4.97
CA LEU A 272 -34.50 -0.74 -6.01
C LEU A 272 -33.99 -2.18 -5.96
N GLN A 273 -33.72 -2.71 -4.77
CA GLN A 273 -33.31 -4.11 -4.60
C GLN A 273 -34.39 -5.12 -5.05
N VAL A 274 -35.67 -4.86 -4.77
CA VAL A 274 -36.79 -5.71 -5.21
C VAL A 274 -36.98 -5.65 -6.74
N GLN A 275 -36.87 -4.47 -7.36
CA GLN A 275 -36.97 -4.33 -8.82
C GLN A 275 -35.77 -5.00 -9.53
N LEU A 276 -34.56 -4.94 -8.96
CA LEU A 276 -33.40 -5.71 -9.42
C LEU A 276 -33.65 -7.22 -9.37
N TRP A 277 -34.23 -7.75 -8.29
CA TRP A 277 -34.59 -9.17 -8.19
C TRP A 277 -35.66 -9.59 -9.21
N LYS A 278 -36.61 -8.70 -9.52
CA LYS A 278 -37.64 -8.93 -10.55
C LYS A 278 -37.12 -8.80 -11.99
N GLY A 279 -35.88 -8.34 -12.18
CA GLY A 279 -35.30 -8.07 -13.50
C GLY A 279 -35.88 -6.84 -14.21
N THR A 280 -36.68 -6.03 -13.51
CA THR A 280 -37.27 -4.77 -13.98
C THR A 280 -36.29 -3.62 -13.76
N ALA A 281 -35.19 -3.64 -14.51
CA ALA A 281 -34.16 -2.60 -14.42
C ALA A 281 -34.69 -1.21 -14.83
N MET A 282 -34.72 -0.28 -13.88
CA MET A 282 -34.81 1.15 -14.17
C MET A 282 -33.42 1.64 -14.61
N ASP A 283 -33.25 1.93 -15.91
CA ASP A 283 -32.07 2.62 -16.43
C ASP A 283 -32.43 4.07 -16.83
N PRO A 284 -31.94 5.09 -16.10
CA PRO A 284 -32.00 6.47 -16.57
C PRO A 284 -30.99 6.76 -17.70
N LYS A 285 -29.77 6.18 -17.63
CA LYS A 285 -28.59 6.61 -18.42
C LYS A 285 -27.43 5.57 -18.51
N LYS A 286 -27.58 4.39 -19.15
CA LYS A 286 -26.67 3.86 -20.23
C LYS A 286 -26.58 2.32 -20.34
N LYS A 287 -26.49 1.92 -21.63
CA LYS A 287 -25.67 0.85 -22.23
C LYS A 287 -26.03 -0.61 -21.95
N ILE A 288 -25.89 -1.40 -23.02
CA ILE A 288 -26.11 -2.85 -23.04
C ILE A 288 -25.05 -3.55 -22.18
N HIS A 289 -25.48 -4.10 -21.05
CA HIS A 289 -24.78 -5.18 -20.36
C HIS A 289 -25.63 -6.44 -20.38
N SER A 290 -25.22 -7.38 -21.25
CA SER A 290 -25.72 -8.75 -21.24
C SER A 290 -25.50 -9.37 -19.86
N ARG A 291 -26.58 -9.91 -19.24
CA ARG A 291 -26.61 -10.63 -17.95
C ARG A 291 -25.21 -11.01 -17.43
N GLN A 292 -24.63 -10.17 -16.58
CA GLN A 292 -23.39 -10.50 -15.90
C GLN A 292 -23.66 -11.65 -14.93
N VAL A 293 -23.01 -12.79 -15.17
CA VAL A 293 -23.03 -13.92 -14.25
C VAL A 293 -22.19 -13.55 -13.03
N LEU A 294 -22.84 -13.45 -11.88
CA LEU A 294 -22.19 -13.34 -10.57
C LEU A 294 -21.24 -14.54 -10.35
N GLY A 295 -20.03 -14.29 -9.82
CA GLY A 295 -19.13 -15.34 -9.35
C GLY A 295 -18.42 -16.18 -10.42
N SER A 296 -17.80 -15.54 -11.41
CA SER A 296 -16.75 -16.22 -12.19
C SER A 296 -15.63 -15.30 -12.66
N THR A 297 -14.45 -15.50 -12.04
CA THR A 297 -13.13 -15.04 -12.48
C THR A 297 -12.76 -15.38 -13.92
N GLY A 298 -13.45 -16.30 -14.59
CA GLY A 298 -13.03 -16.84 -15.89
C GLY A 298 -11.83 -17.80 -15.81
N ASP A 299 -11.33 -18.17 -16.99
CA ASP A 299 -10.17 -19.06 -17.16
C ASP A 299 -8.88 -18.25 -17.35
N PRO A 300 -7.72 -18.75 -16.90
CA PRO A 300 -6.42 -18.09 -17.12
C PRO A 300 -6.00 -18.13 -18.60
N LEU A 301 -5.50 -17.00 -19.12
CA LEU A 301 -5.06 -16.89 -20.51
C LEU A 301 -3.58 -17.27 -20.68
N PHE A 302 -3.30 -18.37 -21.37
CA PHE A 302 -1.95 -18.74 -21.79
C PHE A 302 -1.68 -18.24 -23.21
N LEU A 303 -0.59 -17.49 -23.39
CA LEU A 303 -0.26 -16.79 -24.64
C LEU A 303 0.78 -17.54 -25.50
N THR A 304 1.64 -18.36 -24.87
CA THR A 304 2.58 -19.26 -25.58
C THR A 304 1.94 -20.09 -26.69
N PRO A 305 0.73 -20.69 -26.55
CA PRO A 305 0.10 -21.45 -27.63
C PRO A 305 -0.28 -20.61 -28.86
N TYR A 306 -0.42 -19.29 -28.74
CA TYR A 306 -0.64 -18.39 -29.87
C TYR A 306 0.69 -18.12 -30.60
N ILE A 307 1.76 -17.82 -29.86
CA ILE A 307 3.11 -17.60 -30.39
C ILE A 307 3.60 -18.87 -31.11
N GLU A 308 3.50 -20.04 -30.48
CA GLU A 308 3.91 -21.32 -31.08
C GLU A 308 3.07 -21.78 -32.28
N SER A 309 1.92 -21.13 -32.54
CA SER A 309 1.10 -21.39 -33.73
C SER A 309 1.18 -20.28 -34.80
N GLY A 310 2.04 -19.27 -34.64
CA GLY A 310 2.15 -18.15 -35.58
C GLY A 310 0.88 -17.29 -35.62
N ARG A 311 0.28 -17.07 -34.44
CA ARG A 311 -0.97 -16.32 -34.25
C ARG A 311 -0.81 -15.23 -33.19
N GLU A 312 0.32 -14.54 -33.22
CA GLU A 312 0.71 -13.47 -32.31
C GLU A 312 -0.34 -12.33 -32.30
N GLU A 313 -0.98 -12.04 -33.44
CA GLU A 313 -2.07 -11.07 -33.55
C GLU A 313 -3.38 -11.52 -32.87
N ASP A 314 -3.69 -12.82 -32.84
CA ASP A 314 -4.78 -13.35 -32.01
C ASP A 314 -4.36 -13.25 -30.52
N GLY A 315 -3.10 -13.54 -30.21
CA GLY A 315 -2.53 -13.44 -28.87
C GLY A 315 -2.61 -12.03 -28.28
N ARG A 316 -2.15 -11.00 -29.01
CA ARG A 316 -2.26 -9.59 -28.57
C ARG A 316 -3.71 -9.19 -28.29
N ARG A 317 -4.64 -9.54 -29.19
CA ARG A 317 -6.07 -9.26 -29.03
C ARG A 317 -6.73 -10.04 -27.90
N ALA A 318 -6.24 -11.23 -27.57
CA ALA A 318 -6.70 -11.98 -26.40
C ALA A 318 -6.14 -11.40 -25.09
N ALA A 319 -4.90 -10.91 -25.10
CA ALA A 319 -4.23 -10.34 -23.93
C ALA A 319 -4.79 -8.98 -23.48
N GLU A 320 -5.48 -8.24 -24.35
CA GLU A 320 -6.03 -6.92 -24.04
C GLU A 320 -6.92 -6.96 -22.78
N VAL A 321 -6.59 -6.11 -21.80
CA VAL A 321 -7.26 -6.04 -20.49
C VAL A 321 -8.47 -5.09 -20.60
N PRO A 322 -9.71 -5.53 -20.34
CA PRO A 322 -10.87 -4.66 -20.36
C PRO A 322 -10.71 -3.50 -19.35
N PRO A 323 -10.70 -2.22 -19.81
CA PRO A 323 -10.13 -1.10 -19.05
C PRO A 323 -10.64 -1.00 -17.61
N ILE A 324 -9.71 -1.10 -16.64
CA ILE A 324 -10.01 -0.98 -15.21
C ILE A 324 -10.50 0.43 -14.89
N LEU A 325 -9.84 1.43 -15.48
CA LEU A 325 -10.27 2.82 -15.57
C LEU A 325 -10.37 3.20 -17.04
N ASP A 326 -11.34 4.04 -17.41
CA ASP A 326 -11.53 4.47 -18.79
C ASP A 326 -10.24 5.11 -19.34
N ASN A 327 -9.90 4.75 -20.57
CA ASN A 327 -8.70 5.17 -21.32
C ASN A 327 -7.35 4.54 -20.92
N VAL A 328 -7.29 3.60 -19.96
CA VAL A 328 -6.05 2.83 -19.70
C VAL A 328 -6.02 1.57 -20.58
N GLN A 329 -5.23 1.61 -21.66
CA GLN A 329 -4.91 0.41 -22.44
C GLN A 329 -3.83 -0.41 -21.72
N SER A 330 -3.98 -1.74 -21.68
CA SER A 330 -2.96 -2.64 -21.17
C SER A 330 -3.22 -4.08 -21.63
N TYR A 331 -2.21 -4.94 -21.50
CA TYR A 331 -2.23 -6.33 -21.95
C TYR A 331 -1.68 -7.25 -20.85
N ALA A 332 -2.35 -8.36 -20.55
CA ALA A 332 -1.94 -9.29 -19.48
C ALA A 332 -2.16 -10.76 -19.86
N GLY A 333 -1.45 -11.66 -19.17
CA GLY A 333 -1.63 -13.10 -19.30
C GLY A 333 -0.38 -13.89 -18.93
N TYR A 334 -0.37 -15.17 -19.32
CA TYR A 334 0.68 -16.12 -18.96
C TYR A 334 1.60 -16.50 -20.12
N LEU A 335 2.90 -16.46 -19.86
CA LEU A 335 3.95 -17.01 -20.70
C LEU A 335 4.48 -18.30 -20.07
N THR A 336 4.30 -19.43 -20.76
CA THR A 336 4.85 -20.73 -20.36
C THR A 336 6.34 -20.75 -20.64
N ILE A 337 7.15 -20.72 -19.60
CA ILE A 337 8.63 -20.78 -19.70
C ILE A 337 9.16 -22.22 -19.66
N ASN A 338 8.48 -23.13 -18.95
CA ASN A 338 8.88 -24.53 -18.84
C ASN A 338 7.66 -25.45 -18.90
N LYS A 339 7.50 -26.13 -20.05
CA LYS A 339 6.39 -27.06 -20.31
C LYS A 339 6.45 -28.33 -19.45
N THR A 340 7.64 -28.82 -19.11
CA THR A 340 7.84 -30.05 -18.33
C THR A 340 7.28 -29.93 -16.92
N PHE A 341 7.39 -28.75 -16.31
CA PHE A 341 6.89 -28.46 -14.97
C PHE A 341 5.60 -27.63 -14.97
N ASN A 342 5.11 -27.21 -16.15
CA ASN A 342 4.03 -26.24 -16.31
C ASN A 342 4.34 -24.95 -15.51
N SER A 343 5.58 -24.46 -15.62
CA SER A 343 5.99 -23.16 -15.07
C SER A 343 5.52 -22.05 -16.01
N ASN A 344 4.74 -21.12 -15.47
CA ASN A 344 4.15 -20.00 -16.20
C ASN A 344 4.40 -18.70 -15.42
N MET A 345 4.90 -17.69 -16.13
CA MET A 345 5.06 -16.34 -15.59
C MET A 345 3.86 -15.49 -16.01
N PHE A 346 3.24 -14.81 -15.06
CA PHE A 346 2.26 -13.76 -15.32
C PHE A 346 2.98 -12.47 -15.70
N PHE A 347 2.47 -11.76 -16.71
CA PHE A 347 2.90 -10.40 -17.03
C PHE A 347 1.70 -9.46 -17.19
N TRP A 348 1.97 -8.17 -17.01
CA TRP A 348 1.08 -7.08 -17.37
C TRP A 348 1.91 -5.97 -18.03
N TYR A 349 1.52 -5.56 -19.23
CA TYR A 349 2.19 -4.54 -20.03
C TYR A 349 1.26 -3.34 -20.26
N PHE A 350 1.79 -2.14 -20.05
CA PHE A 350 1.13 -0.85 -20.29
C PHE A 350 1.91 -0.08 -21.36
N PRO A 351 1.30 0.21 -22.53
CA PRO A 351 1.92 1.06 -23.54
C PRO A 351 2.20 2.48 -23.02
N ALA A 352 3.22 3.13 -23.57
CA ALA A 352 3.50 4.54 -23.31
C ALA A 352 2.33 5.42 -23.79
N GLU A 353 1.84 6.31 -22.93
CA GLU A 353 0.73 7.20 -23.25
C GLU A 353 1.16 8.34 -24.18
N ASN A 354 2.37 8.88 -23.98
CA ASN A 354 2.99 9.89 -24.83
C ASN A 354 3.94 9.23 -25.85
N SER A 355 3.76 9.54 -27.13
CA SER A 355 4.66 9.14 -28.23
C SER A 355 5.04 7.64 -28.27
N PRO A 356 4.09 6.69 -28.20
CA PRO A 356 4.37 5.25 -28.14
C PRO A 356 5.25 4.72 -29.27
N GLU A 357 5.16 5.29 -30.48
CA GLU A 357 5.99 4.95 -31.64
C GLU A 357 7.50 5.19 -31.44
N THR A 358 7.89 5.92 -30.40
CA THR A 358 9.30 6.27 -30.11
C THR A 358 9.69 6.12 -28.63
N ALA A 359 8.74 5.85 -27.73
CA ALA A 359 9.00 5.72 -26.31
C ALA A 359 9.92 4.52 -25.99
N PRO A 360 10.82 4.62 -25.01
CA PRO A 360 11.63 3.49 -24.55
C PRO A 360 10.77 2.46 -23.81
N VAL A 361 11.33 1.26 -23.61
CA VAL A 361 10.67 0.13 -22.94
C VAL A 361 11.43 -0.21 -21.65
N ILE A 362 10.72 -0.28 -20.53
CA ILE A 362 11.24 -0.79 -19.25
C ILE A 362 10.56 -2.12 -18.92
N LEU A 363 11.35 -3.10 -18.49
CA LEU A 363 10.86 -4.18 -17.64
C LEU A 363 11.13 -3.83 -16.17
N TRP A 364 10.09 -3.79 -15.34
CA TRP A 364 10.20 -3.64 -13.89
C TRP A 364 10.23 -5.00 -13.18
N LEU A 365 11.16 -5.14 -12.22
CA LEU A 365 11.41 -6.35 -11.44
C LEU A 365 11.36 -6.02 -9.93
N GLN A 366 10.28 -6.42 -9.26
CA GLN A 366 10.16 -6.34 -7.80
C GLN A 366 11.18 -7.25 -7.11
N GLY A 367 11.52 -6.96 -5.86
CA GLY A 367 12.43 -7.78 -5.05
C GLY A 367 11.75 -8.91 -4.26
N GLY A 368 11.83 -8.83 -2.92
CA GLY A 368 11.49 -9.93 -2.00
C GLY A 368 12.74 -10.64 -1.47
N PRO A 369 13.06 -11.88 -1.92
CA PRO A 369 12.74 -12.42 -3.23
C PRO A 369 11.38 -13.09 -3.35
N GLY A 370 10.55 -12.58 -4.27
CA GLY A 370 9.28 -13.18 -4.66
C GLY A 370 8.05 -12.31 -4.38
N GLU A 371 8.24 -11.01 -4.13
CA GLU A 371 7.14 -10.05 -4.02
C GLU A 371 6.57 -9.73 -5.41
N SER A 372 5.27 -9.45 -5.49
CA SER A 372 4.59 -9.27 -6.78
C SER A 372 4.84 -7.89 -7.37
N VAL A 373 5.05 -7.84 -8.68
CA VAL A 373 5.09 -6.57 -9.44
C VAL A 373 3.75 -5.83 -9.44
N LEU A 374 2.66 -6.47 -9.00
CA LEU A 374 1.39 -5.79 -8.74
C LEU A 374 1.51 -4.77 -7.59
N PHE A 375 2.45 -4.94 -6.66
CA PHE A 375 2.78 -3.90 -5.69
C PHE A 375 3.30 -2.65 -6.41
N GLY A 376 4.32 -2.78 -7.28
CA GLY A 376 4.81 -1.66 -8.10
C GLY A 376 3.71 -1.00 -8.97
N ILE A 377 2.77 -1.80 -9.51
CA ILE A 377 1.66 -1.30 -10.34
C ILE A 377 0.64 -0.44 -9.57
N PHE A 378 0.29 -0.83 -8.34
CA PHE A 378 -0.81 -0.22 -7.56
C PHE A 378 -0.35 0.65 -6.39
N THR A 379 0.91 0.52 -5.96
CA THR A 379 1.49 1.22 -4.81
C THR A 379 2.52 2.28 -5.22
N GLU A 380 3.40 1.97 -6.18
CA GLU A 380 4.61 2.78 -6.44
C GLU A 380 4.52 3.64 -7.73
N MET A 381 4.88 3.09 -8.90
CA MET A 381 5.13 3.85 -10.14
C MET A 381 4.19 3.49 -11.30
N GLY A 382 3.35 2.48 -11.12
CA GLY A 382 2.36 2.09 -12.13
C GLY A 382 1.20 3.08 -12.27
N PRO A 383 0.30 2.83 -13.23
CA PRO A 383 -0.78 3.76 -13.56
C PRO A 383 -1.85 3.89 -12.48
N PHE A 384 -1.88 3.01 -11.49
CA PHE A 384 -2.98 2.89 -10.55
C PHE A 384 -2.59 3.21 -9.10
N GLU A 385 -3.59 3.65 -8.36
CA GLU A 385 -3.67 3.69 -6.91
C GLU A 385 -4.94 2.93 -6.49
N VAL A 386 -4.99 2.37 -5.28
CA VAL A 386 -6.20 1.75 -4.74
C VAL A 386 -6.54 2.33 -3.37
N SER A 387 -7.69 2.98 -3.27
CA SER A 387 -8.22 3.51 -2.01
C SER A 387 -8.63 2.39 -1.04
N ARG A 388 -8.72 2.70 0.26
CA ARG A 388 -9.23 1.77 1.30
C ARG A 388 -10.68 1.31 1.05
N LYS A 389 -11.43 1.95 0.14
CA LYS A 389 -12.76 1.54 -0.34
C LYS A 389 -12.71 0.55 -1.52
N LEU A 390 -11.52 0.05 -1.88
CA LEU A 390 -11.25 -0.82 -3.03
C LEU A 390 -11.62 -0.21 -4.39
N VAL A 391 -11.71 1.13 -4.47
CA VAL A 391 -11.87 1.89 -5.71
C VAL A 391 -10.48 2.30 -6.20
N ALA A 392 -10.19 2.04 -7.47
CA ALA A 392 -8.94 2.44 -8.11
C ALA A 392 -9.00 3.87 -8.67
N SER A 393 -7.86 4.56 -8.66
CA SER A 393 -7.65 5.89 -9.25
C SER A 393 -6.41 5.91 -10.15
N MET A 394 -6.30 6.92 -11.01
CA MET A 394 -5.11 7.13 -11.84
C MET A 394 -4.02 7.84 -11.04
N ARG A 395 -2.86 7.22 -10.92
CA ARG A 395 -1.66 7.83 -10.32
C ARG A 395 -1.17 8.98 -11.17
N GLU A 396 -0.86 10.14 -10.56
CA GLU A 396 -0.35 11.29 -11.32
C GLU A 396 1.04 11.00 -11.91
N HIS A 397 2.01 10.62 -11.10
CA HIS A 397 3.39 10.38 -11.51
C HIS A 397 3.64 8.89 -11.80
N ARG A 398 2.95 8.38 -12.81
CA ARG A 398 3.13 7.03 -13.35
C ARG A 398 4.17 6.99 -14.47
N TRP A 399 5.02 5.96 -14.51
CA TRP A 399 6.05 5.83 -15.55
C TRP A 399 5.47 5.55 -16.94
N SER A 400 4.26 4.95 -17.01
CA SER A 400 3.51 4.72 -18.26
C SER A 400 3.19 5.99 -19.07
N LYS A 401 3.30 7.18 -18.46
CA LYS A 401 3.15 8.45 -19.19
C LYS A 401 4.09 8.56 -20.38
N ASP A 402 5.36 8.18 -20.22
CA ASP A 402 6.42 8.44 -21.20
C ASP A 402 7.20 7.17 -21.62
N ILE A 403 6.88 6.01 -21.03
CA ILE A 403 7.66 4.76 -21.15
C ILE A 403 6.70 3.56 -21.31
N HIS A 404 7.04 2.62 -22.18
CA HIS A 404 6.37 1.32 -22.27
C HIS A 404 6.75 0.46 -21.07
N MET A 405 5.81 0.21 -20.16
CA MET A 405 6.07 -0.46 -18.88
C MET A 405 5.63 -1.93 -18.92
N ILE A 406 6.58 -2.86 -18.88
CA ILE A 406 6.36 -4.29 -18.71
C ILE A 406 6.57 -4.63 -17.22
N TYR A 407 5.64 -5.37 -16.65
CA TYR A 407 5.72 -5.93 -15.30
C TYR A 407 5.60 -7.45 -15.40
N ILE A 408 6.50 -8.21 -14.77
CA ILE A 408 6.47 -9.68 -14.73
C ILE A 408 6.56 -10.18 -13.28
N ASP A 409 5.60 -11.00 -12.84
CA ASP A 409 5.68 -11.67 -11.55
C ASP A 409 6.84 -12.67 -11.57
N ASN A 410 7.97 -12.29 -10.96
CA ASN A 410 9.24 -13.01 -11.02
C ASN A 410 9.73 -13.40 -9.63
N PRO A 411 10.31 -14.61 -9.44
CA PRO A 411 10.35 -15.74 -10.37
C PRO A 411 9.02 -16.51 -10.44
N VAL A 412 9.02 -17.70 -11.04
CA VAL A 412 7.86 -18.59 -10.94
C VAL A 412 7.64 -19.04 -9.50
N GLY A 413 6.48 -18.65 -8.94
CA GLY A 413 6.19 -18.74 -7.51
C GLY A 413 5.83 -17.40 -6.87
N THR A 414 6.04 -16.28 -7.57
CA THR A 414 5.64 -14.92 -7.18
C THR A 414 4.21 -14.61 -7.61
N GLY A 415 3.41 -13.95 -6.76
CA GLY A 415 2.11 -13.40 -7.14
C GLY A 415 1.21 -14.40 -7.87
N PHE A 416 0.89 -14.11 -9.14
CA PHE A 416 0.11 -15.00 -10.00
C PHE A 416 0.93 -16.01 -10.82
N SER A 417 2.26 -15.91 -10.86
CA SER A 417 3.16 -16.87 -11.52
C SER A 417 3.26 -18.20 -10.78
N PHE A 418 3.20 -19.33 -11.49
CA PHE A 418 3.05 -20.65 -10.86
C PHE A 418 3.70 -21.81 -11.63
N THR A 419 4.03 -22.88 -10.91
CA THR A 419 4.52 -24.17 -11.40
C THR A 419 3.65 -25.31 -10.85
N LYS A 420 3.59 -26.46 -11.54
CA LYS A 420 2.97 -27.70 -11.04
C LYS A 420 3.98 -28.68 -10.42
N SER A 421 5.27 -28.34 -10.39
CA SER A 421 6.35 -29.15 -9.81
C SER A 421 7.29 -28.31 -8.94
N SER A 422 7.78 -28.88 -7.84
CA SER A 422 8.83 -28.28 -7.01
C SER A 422 10.13 -28.06 -7.78
N ALA A 423 10.42 -28.86 -8.81
CA ALA A 423 11.56 -28.67 -9.70
C ALA A 423 11.40 -27.50 -10.69
N GLY A 424 10.26 -26.79 -10.66
CA GLY A 424 9.99 -25.60 -11.47
C GLY A 424 10.06 -24.27 -10.71
N TYR A 425 10.59 -24.28 -9.47
CA TYR A 425 11.06 -23.08 -8.78
C TYR A 425 12.57 -22.93 -9.05
N VAL A 426 13.02 -21.69 -9.26
CA VAL A 426 14.44 -21.35 -9.43
C VAL A 426 15.19 -21.47 -8.10
N THR A 427 16.47 -21.84 -8.16
CA THR A 427 17.34 -22.00 -6.97
C THR A 427 18.53 -21.06 -6.95
N ASN A 428 18.72 -20.28 -8.01
CA ASN A 428 19.77 -19.29 -8.16
C ASN A 428 19.48 -18.31 -9.32
N GLU A 429 20.20 -17.20 -9.37
CA GLU A 429 20.06 -16.17 -10.39
C GLU A 429 20.37 -16.60 -11.84
N ASP A 430 21.23 -17.60 -12.11
CA ASP A 430 21.40 -18.11 -13.48
C ASP A 430 20.07 -18.69 -14.01
N GLU A 431 19.29 -19.32 -13.13
CA GLU A 431 17.95 -19.81 -13.46
C GLU A 431 16.92 -18.68 -13.58
N VAL A 432 17.02 -17.62 -12.77
CA VAL A 432 16.18 -16.41 -12.89
C VAL A 432 16.43 -15.74 -14.25
N GLY A 433 17.68 -15.49 -14.60
CA GLY A 433 18.08 -14.87 -15.87
C GLY A 433 17.61 -15.67 -17.07
N ARG A 434 17.79 -17.00 -17.04
CA ARG A 434 17.27 -17.95 -18.04
C ARG A 434 15.75 -17.84 -18.22
N ASP A 435 15.01 -17.86 -17.11
CA ASP A 435 13.54 -17.94 -17.13
C ASP A 435 12.90 -16.60 -17.52
N LEU A 436 13.44 -15.48 -17.02
CA LEU A 436 13.06 -14.13 -17.47
C LEU A 436 13.41 -13.90 -18.95
N TYR A 437 14.55 -14.39 -19.44
CA TYR A 437 14.91 -14.28 -20.86
C TYR A 437 13.93 -15.08 -21.74
N ALA A 438 13.53 -16.28 -21.31
CA ALA A 438 12.51 -17.08 -21.99
C ALA A 438 11.11 -16.42 -21.99
N ALA A 439 10.79 -15.61 -20.97
CA ALA A 439 9.59 -14.78 -20.95
C ALA A 439 9.72 -13.56 -21.89
N LEU A 440 10.82 -12.81 -21.83
CA LEU A 440 11.02 -11.62 -22.69
C LEU A 440 11.09 -11.95 -24.17
N VAL A 441 11.72 -13.05 -24.58
CA VAL A 441 11.72 -13.48 -25.99
C VAL A 441 10.28 -13.73 -26.46
N GLN A 442 9.46 -14.39 -25.66
CA GLN A 442 8.03 -14.57 -25.98
C GLN A 442 7.24 -13.25 -25.97
N PHE A 443 7.56 -12.32 -25.06
CA PHE A 443 6.95 -10.98 -25.06
C PHE A 443 7.26 -10.21 -26.35
N PHE A 444 8.52 -10.17 -26.79
CA PHE A 444 8.89 -9.51 -28.05
C PHE A 444 8.47 -10.27 -29.31
N GLN A 445 8.20 -11.58 -29.24
CA GLN A 445 7.46 -12.28 -30.29
C GLN A 445 5.99 -11.84 -30.33
N LEU A 446 5.37 -11.63 -29.16
CA LEU A 446 3.98 -11.20 -29.05
C LEU A 446 3.80 -9.72 -29.46
N PHE A 447 4.73 -8.83 -29.12
CA PHE A 447 4.76 -7.40 -29.45
C PHE A 447 6.01 -7.04 -30.27
N PRO A 448 6.14 -7.52 -31.53
CA PRO A 448 7.33 -7.31 -32.36
C PRO A 448 7.56 -5.84 -32.72
N GLU A 449 6.52 -5.01 -32.70
CA GLU A 449 6.60 -3.55 -32.84
C GLU A 449 7.53 -2.91 -31.81
N LEU A 450 7.68 -3.50 -30.61
CA LEU A 450 8.56 -2.99 -29.54
C LEU A 450 10.03 -3.42 -29.69
N GLN A 451 10.35 -4.39 -30.56
CA GLN A 451 11.72 -4.90 -30.69
C GLN A 451 12.80 -3.83 -31.05
N PRO A 452 12.56 -2.84 -31.93
CA PRO A 452 13.55 -1.81 -32.24
C PRO A 452 13.68 -0.71 -31.18
N HIS A 453 12.75 -0.63 -30.20
CA HIS A 453 12.77 0.41 -29.17
C HIS A 453 13.96 0.21 -28.22
N GLU A 454 14.38 1.27 -27.53
CA GLU A 454 15.44 1.17 -26.53
C GLU A 454 14.91 0.47 -25.27
N PHE A 455 15.51 -0.66 -24.92
CA PHE A 455 15.07 -1.51 -23.83
C PHE A 455 15.95 -1.33 -22.59
N PHE A 456 15.33 -1.20 -21.43
CA PHE A 456 15.99 -1.01 -20.14
C PHE A 456 15.43 -1.99 -19.11
N LEU A 457 16.27 -2.41 -18.17
CA LEU A 457 15.85 -3.18 -17.00
C LEU A 457 15.75 -2.24 -15.80
N ALA A 458 14.62 -2.27 -15.10
CA ALA A 458 14.48 -1.61 -13.82
C ALA A 458 14.15 -2.65 -12.74
N GLY A 459 14.65 -2.45 -11.53
CA GLY A 459 14.32 -3.36 -10.44
C GLY A 459 14.75 -2.82 -9.08
N GLU A 460 14.04 -3.24 -8.04
CA GLU A 460 14.21 -2.72 -6.69
C GLU A 460 14.53 -3.83 -5.69
N SER A 461 15.33 -3.53 -4.65
CA SER A 461 15.60 -4.46 -3.55
C SER A 461 16.37 -5.71 -4.04
N TYR A 462 15.84 -6.92 -3.82
CA TYR A 462 16.34 -8.15 -4.45
C TYR A 462 16.25 -8.13 -6.00
N GLY A 463 15.44 -7.25 -6.58
CA GLY A 463 15.47 -6.94 -8.02
C GLY A 463 16.83 -6.41 -8.50
N GLY A 464 17.67 -5.92 -7.58
CA GLY A 464 19.09 -5.66 -7.81
C GLY A 464 19.95 -6.90 -8.07
N LYS A 465 19.45 -8.12 -7.83
CA LYS A 465 20.02 -9.38 -8.36
C LYS A 465 19.40 -9.75 -9.72
N TYR A 466 18.06 -9.74 -9.79
CA TYR A 466 17.30 -10.12 -10.99
C TYR A 466 17.68 -9.31 -12.24
N ALA A 467 17.84 -7.99 -12.11
CA ALA A 467 18.14 -7.11 -13.24
C ALA A 467 19.56 -7.35 -13.81
N PRO A 468 20.65 -7.45 -13.02
CA PRO A 468 21.94 -7.90 -13.52
C PRO A 468 21.94 -9.33 -14.09
N ALA A 469 21.25 -10.28 -13.47
CA ALA A 469 21.19 -11.67 -13.96
C ALA A 469 20.54 -11.77 -15.35
N LEU A 470 19.39 -11.12 -15.52
CA LEU A 470 18.72 -11.00 -16.82
C LEU A 470 19.53 -10.17 -17.82
N GLY A 471 20.08 -9.04 -17.40
CA GLY A 471 20.90 -8.17 -18.26
C GLY A 471 22.10 -8.92 -18.84
N TYR A 472 22.80 -9.70 -18.00
CA TYR A 472 23.92 -10.54 -18.42
C TYR A 472 23.46 -11.68 -19.32
N THR A 473 22.32 -12.33 -19.01
CA THR A 473 21.71 -13.35 -19.88
C THR A 473 21.38 -12.78 -21.27
N ILE A 474 20.83 -11.57 -21.35
CA ILE A 474 20.59 -10.85 -22.61
C ILE A 474 21.92 -10.57 -23.32
N HIS A 475 22.92 -10.03 -22.61
CA HIS A 475 24.24 -9.68 -23.16
C HIS A 475 24.93 -10.89 -23.81
N VAL A 476 24.95 -12.06 -23.17
CA VAL A 476 25.65 -13.24 -23.72
C VAL A 476 24.88 -13.92 -24.87
N ASN A 477 23.53 -13.84 -24.90
CA ASN A 477 22.72 -14.45 -25.96
C ASN A 477 22.57 -13.54 -27.21
N ASN A 478 22.44 -12.22 -27.02
CA ASN A 478 22.21 -11.24 -28.10
C ASN A 478 23.16 -11.33 -29.32
N PRO A 479 24.46 -11.67 -29.20
CA PRO A 479 25.33 -11.84 -30.36
C PRO A 479 24.82 -12.89 -31.36
N THR A 480 24.25 -14.00 -30.86
CA THR A 480 23.83 -15.16 -31.67
C THR A 480 22.32 -15.34 -31.80
N ALA A 481 21.51 -14.68 -30.96
CA ALA A 481 20.06 -14.78 -30.98
C ALA A 481 19.43 -14.28 -32.29
N SER A 482 18.37 -14.96 -32.73
CA SER A 482 17.54 -14.56 -33.89
C SER A 482 16.65 -13.36 -33.56
N LEU A 483 15.97 -13.41 -32.42
CA LEU A 483 15.34 -12.26 -31.78
C LEU A 483 16.34 -11.63 -30.82
N LYS A 484 16.83 -10.44 -31.18
CA LYS A 484 17.73 -9.63 -30.33
C LYS A 484 16.92 -8.62 -29.54
N ILE A 485 17.28 -8.40 -28.29
CA ILE A 485 16.67 -7.41 -27.40
C ILE A 485 17.60 -6.19 -27.35
N ASN A 486 17.11 -5.00 -27.68
CA ASN A 486 17.89 -3.77 -27.79
C ASN A 486 18.20 -3.14 -26.41
N LEU A 487 18.82 -3.93 -25.52
CA LEU A 487 19.22 -3.52 -24.17
C LEU A 487 20.18 -2.31 -24.24
N LYS A 488 19.83 -1.25 -23.52
CA LYS A 488 20.64 -0.03 -23.36
C LYS A 488 21.17 0.17 -21.96
N GLY A 489 20.37 -0.14 -20.94
CA GLY A 489 20.74 0.18 -19.57
C GLY A 489 19.94 -0.51 -18.47
N LEU A 490 20.39 -0.28 -17.24
CA LEU A 490 19.80 -0.78 -16.00
C LEU A 490 19.57 0.37 -15.00
N ALA A 491 18.37 0.47 -14.42
CA ALA A 491 18.03 1.39 -13.35
C ALA A 491 17.66 0.59 -12.08
N ILE A 492 18.57 0.52 -11.12
CA ILE A 492 18.41 -0.32 -9.93
C ILE A 492 18.15 0.56 -8.71
N GLY A 493 17.00 0.35 -8.07
CA GLY A 493 16.61 0.97 -6.81
C GLY A 493 17.04 0.11 -5.62
N ALA A 494 17.71 0.69 -4.63
CA ALA A 494 18.01 0.04 -3.35
C ALA A 494 18.51 -1.42 -3.48
N GLY A 495 19.42 -1.67 -4.43
CA GLY A 495 19.65 -3.01 -4.97
C GLY A 495 20.62 -3.87 -4.15
N PHE A 496 20.19 -5.06 -3.72
CA PHE A 496 21.00 -5.99 -2.90
C PHE A 496 21.98 -6.86 -3.72
N ILE A 497 23.01 -6.21 -4.28
CA ILE A 497 23.89 -6.74 -5.33
C ILE A 497 25.01 -7.65 -4.81
N ASP A 498 25.78 -7.21 -3.80
CA ASP A 498 27.06 -7.81 -3.38
C ASP A 498 27.17 -7.92 -1.85
N PRO A 499 26.57 -8.94 -1.21
CA PRO A 499 26.36 -8.98 0.24
C PRO A 499 27.64 -8.70 1.06
N VAL A 500 28.75 -9.35 0.73
CA VAL A 500 30.06 -9.17 1.39
C VAL A 500 30.51 -7.71 1.48
N ASN A 501 30.26 -6.90 0.45
CA ASN A 501 30.65 -5.49 0.44
C ASN A 501 29.51 -4.54 0.82
N MET A 502 28.33 -5.08 1.17
CA MET A 502 27.18 -4.34 1.67
C MET A 502 26.91 -4.57 3.18
N MET A 503 27.62 -5.50 3.84
CA MET A 503 27.52 -5.70 5.29
C MET A 503 28.11 -4.51 6.07
N LYS A 504 27.29 -3.48 6.29
CA LYS A 504 27.59 -2.24 7.04
C LYS A 504 26.36 -1.61 7.74
N TYR A 505 25.46 -2.46 8.20
CA TYR A 505 24.25 -2.07 8.93
C TYR A 505 24.59 -1.42 10.28
N GLY A 506 25.51 -2.00 11.06
CA GLY A 506 25.89 -1.47 12.38
C GLY A 506 26.44 -0.04 12.29
N ASP A 507 27.42 0.17 11.40
CA ASP A 507 28.01 1.48 11.13
C ASP A 507 26.96 2.52 10.69
N TYR A 508 25.90 2.11 9.99
CA TYR A 508 24.83 3.01 9.54
C TYR A 508 23.83 3.36 10.65
N LEU A 509 23.38 2.36 11.41
CA LEU A 509 22.40 2.53 12.49
C LEU A 509 22.93 3.41 13.63
N VAL A 510 24.20 3.23 14.02
CA VAL A 510 24.83 4.05 15.08
C VAL A 510 24.97 5.52 14.64
N GLN A 511 25.20 5.79 13.36
CA GLN A 511 25.23 7.15 12.80
C GLN A 511 23.85 7.83 12.79
N HIS A 512 22.76 7.07 12.87
CA HIS A 512 21.39 7.58 13.02
C HIS A 512 20.93 7.65 14.48
N GLY A 513 21.76 7.20 15.44
CA GLY A 513 21.38 7.10 16.85
C GLY A 513 20.31 6.05 17.14
N LEU A 514 20.11 5.09 16.23
CA LEU A 514 19.14 3.99 16.37
C LEU A 514 19.68 2.84 17.25
N ILE A 515 21.01 2.76 17.42
CA ILE A 515 21.71 1.84 18.32
C ILE A 515 22.90 2.56 18.96
N ASP A 516 23.49 1.97 20.00
CA ASP A 516 24.69 2.45 20.68
C ASP A 516 25.97 1.63 20.32
N ASP A 517 27.07 1.91 21.02
CA ASP A 517 28.36 1.23 20.84
C ASP A 517 28.32 -0.27 21.23
N GLU A 518 27.36 -0.72 22.05
CA GLU A 518 27.19 -2.15 22.37
C GLU A 518 26.44 -2.85 21.22
N GLY A 519 25.36 -2.25 20.73
CA GLY A 519 24.66 -2.70 19.53
C GLY A 519 25.59 -2.79 18.32
N LEU A 520 26.44 -1.77 18.11
CA LEU A 520 27.43 -1.73 17.04
C LEU A 520 28.36 -2.96 17.03
N GLN A 521 28.84 -3.37 18.22
CA GLN A 521 29.70 -4.55 18.37
C GLN A 521 28.95 -5.86 18.03
N GLN A 522 27.66 -5.96 18.38
CA GLN A 522 26.83 -7.12 18.02
C GLN A 522 26.60 -7.19 16.49
N PHE A 523 26.36 -6.06 15.82
CA PHE A 523 26.32 -6.01 14.36
C PHE A 523 27.65 -6.39 13.72
N HIS A 524 28.78 -5.81 14.15
CA HIS A 524 30.10 -6.13 13.59
C HIS A 524 30.47 -7.61 13.71
N LEU A 525 30.02 -8.31 14.76
CA LEU A 525 30.19 -9.75 14.88
C LEU A 525 29.39 -10.51 13.82
N ILE A 526 28.09 -10.24 13.66
CA ILE A 526 27.25 -10.93 12.68
C ILE A 526 27.67 -10.59 11.24
N GLU A 527 27.99 -9.32 10.96
CA GLU A 527 28.54 -8.87 9.67
C GLU A 527 29.83 -9.63 9.31
N SER A 528 30.73 -9.85 10.28
CA SER A 528 31.96 -10.63 10.08
C SER A 528 31.66 -12.10 9.79
N ASN A 529 30.73 -12.72 10.52
CA ASN A 529 30.33 -14.10 10.30
C ASN A 529 29.67 -14.31 8.92
N ILE A 530 28.88 -13.34 8.43
CA ILE A 530 28.31 -13.37 7.07
C ILE A 530 29.43 -13.37 6.02
N VAL A 531 30.45 -12.51 6.19
CA VAL A 531 31.59 -12.44 5.27
C VAL A 531 32.39 -13.75 5.30
N GLU A 532 32.75 -14.26 6.48
CA GLU A 532 33.49 -15.53 6.61
C GLU A 532 32.71 -16.71 6.03
N ALA A 533 31.39 -16.79 6.27
CA ALA A 533 30.55 -17.84 5.71
C ALA A 533 30.43 -17.74 4.18
N VAL A 534 30.38 -16.54 3.58
CA VAL A 534 30.41 -16.39 2.11
C VAL A 534 31.78 -16.75 1.53
N GLU A 535 32.88 -16.32 2.16
CA GLU A 535 34.25 -16.64 1.70
C GLU A 535 34.57 -18.15 1.76
N ASN A 536 33.90 -18.89 2.65
CA ASN A 536 33.98 -20.36 2.76
C ASN A 536 32.88 -21.12 1.98
N GLU A 537 32.11 -20.46 1.11
CA GLU A 537 30.98 -21.04 0.35
C GLU A 537 29.81 -21.61 1.21
N GLN A 538 29.76 -21.28 2.51
CA GLN A 538 28.71 -21.65 3.47
C GLN A 538 27.45 -20.78 3.30
N PHE A 539 26.92 -20.67 2.08
CA PHE A 539 25.87 -19.71 1.72
C PHE A 539 24.55 -19.83 2.50
N LEU A 540 24.21 -21.02 3.03
CA LEU A 540 23.04 -21.19 3.89
C LEU A 540 23.21 -20.46 5.23
N GLU A 541 24.33 -20.70 5.89
CA GLU A 541 24.72 -20.14 7.19
C GLU A 541 24.88 -18.62 7.10
N ALA A 542 25.53 -18.13 6.04
CA ALA A 542 25.57 -16.70 5.71
C ALA A 542 24.15 -16.10 5.56
N SER A 543 23.21 -16.85 4.98
CA SER A 543 21.83 -16.39 4.77
C SER A 543 20.94 -16.52 6.02
N GLU A 544 21.29 -17.37 6.98
CA GLU A 544 20.67 -17.44 8.32
C GLU A 544 21.23 -16.31 9.23
N HIS A 545 22.50 -15.96 9.08
CA HIS A 545 23.08 -14.76 9.71
C HIS A 545 22.48 -13.46 9.15
N LEU A 546 22.09 -13.40 7.86
CA LEU A 546 21.33 -12.27 7.32
C LEU A 546 19.95 -12.11 7.99
N ASP A 547 19.23 -13.19 8.31
CA ASP A 547 18.00 -13.09 9.11
C ASP A 547 18.30 -12.58 10.53
N THR A 548 19.47 -12.93 11.07
CA THR A 548 19.93 -12.52 12.39
C THR A 548 20.24 -11.02 12.45
N ILE A 549 20.72 -10.41 11.35
CA ILE A 549 20.90 -8.94 11.23
C ILE A 549 19.56 -8.21 11.44
N PHE A 550 18.50 -8.62 10.75
CA PHE A 550 17.18 -8.00 10.88
C PHE A 550 16.52 -8.31 12.23
N THR A 551 16.73 -9.51 12.76
CA THR A 551 16.27 -9.87 14.12
C THR A 551 16.95 -9.01 15.19
N LEU A 552 18.27 -8.77 15.09
CA LEU A 552 18.99 -7.88 16.00
C LEU A 552 18.51 -6.43 15.87
N MET A 553 18.28 -5.97 14.64
CA MET A 553 17.78 -4.62 14.33
C MET A 553 16.41 -4.35 14.96
N ASP A 554 15.46 -5.26 14.82
CA ASP A 554 14.13 -5.18 15.44
C ASP A 554 14.23 -5.05 16.97
N ASN A 555 15.01 -5.93 17.60
CA ASN A 555 15.20 -5.97 19.05
C ASN A 555 15.89 -4.71 19.62
N LEU A 556 16.91 -4.17 18.96
CA LEU A 556 17.66 -3.01 19.46
C LEU A 556 16.98 -1.67 19.17
N THR A 557 16.26 -1.55 18.05
CA THR A 557 15.61 -0.30 17.63
C THR A 557 14.18 -0.14 18.16
N GLY A 558 13.56 -1.22 18.64
CA GLY A 558 12.15 -1.24 19.04
C GLY A 558 11.21 -1.26 17.84
N SER A 559 11.51 -2.12 16.85
CA SER A 559 10.73 -2.27 15.60
C SER A 559 10.66 -1.00 14.75
N VAL A 560 11.81 -0.41 14.41
CA VAL A 560 11.88 0.67 13.40
C VAL A 560 11.37 0.17 12.03
N ASP A 561 10.71 1.04 11.26
CA ASP A 561 10.40 0.75 9.87
C ASP A 561 11.70 0.74 9.05
N ILE A 562 12.15 -0.45 8.67
CA ILE A 562 13.39 -0.67 7.93
C ILE A 562 13.34 -0.17 6.47
N TYR A 563 12.14 0.12 5.95
CA TYR A 563 11.95 0.67 4.60
C TYR A 563 12.00 2.19 4.63
N ASN A 564 11.44 2.84 5.65
CA ASN A 564 11.61 4.28 5.88
C ASN A 564 11.57 4.61 7.38
N TYR A 565 12.74 4.89 7.97
CA TYR A 565 12.87 5.05 9.43
C TYR A 565 12.16 6.28 10.03
N MET A 566 11.59 7.15 9.20
CA MET A 566 10.77 8.28 9.65
C MET A 566 9.30 7.90 9.89
N ASN A 567 8.87 6.71 9.48
CA ASN A 567 7.49 6.24 9.66
C ASN A 567 7.22 5.84 11.12
N VAL A 568 6.20 6.44 11.74
CA VAL A 568 5.84 6.20 13.14
C VAL A 568 4.46 5.53 13.24
N GLY A 569 4.45 4.20 13.33
CA GLY A 569 3.30 3.41 13.79
C GLY A 569 2.14 3.25 12.79
N SER A 570 2.16 2.15 12.02
CA SER A 570 1.27 1.83 10.89
C SER A 570 1.58 2.62 9.61
N PRO A 571 1.67 1.96 8.43
CA PRO A 571 1.88 2.68 7.19
C PRO A 571 0.59 3.36 6.69
N GLU A 572 0.75 4.40 5.87
CA GLU A 572 -0.35 5.00 5.11
C GLU A 572 -0.99 3.98 4.15
N LEU A 573 -0.18 3.00 3.72
CA LEU A 573 -0.57 1.79 3.00
C LEU A 573 -1.09 0.71 3.97
N ASP A 574 -2.36 0.33 3.85
CA ASP A 574 -2.86 -0.92 4.42
C ASP A 574 -2.57 -2.07 3.43
N PRO A 575 -1.64 -3.00 3.73
CA PRO A 575 -1.24 -4.06 2.80
C PRO A 575 -2.40 -5.00 2.43
N THR A 576 -3.46 -5.04 3.25
CA THR A 576 -4.65 -5.83 2.94
C THR A 576 -5.50 -5.21 1.84
N VAL A 577 -5.37 -3.91 1.54
CA VAL A 577 -6.16 -3.23 0.47
C VAL A 577 -5.87 -3.82 -0.90
N LEU A 578 -4.58 -3.99 -1.25
CA LEU A 578 -4.18 -4.57 -2.54
C LEU A 578 -4.65 -6.02 -2.66
N SER A 579 -4.46 -6.82 -1.61
CA SER A 579 -4.95 -8.22 -1.55
C SER A 579 -6.48 -8.32 -1.67
N LYS A 580 -7.24 -7.45 -0.98
CA LYS A 580 -8.71 -7.35 -1.09
C LYS A 580 -9.18 -6.87 -2.46
N TYR A 581 -8.38 -6.07 -3.17
CA TYR A 581 -8.69 -5.62 -4.53
C TYR A 581 -8.44 -6.74 -5.56
N LEU A 582 -7.28 -7.40 -5.48
CA LEU A 582 -6.88 -8.49 -6.37
C LEU A 582 -7.62 -9.81 -6.13
N SER A 583 -8.31 -9.97 -4.99
CA SER A 583 -9.18 -11.12 -4.75
C SER A 583 -10.52 -11.03 -5.49
N GLN A 584 -10.93 -9.84 -5.95
CA GLN A 584 -12.22 -9.62 -6.61
C GLN A 584 -12.34 -10.35 -7.95
N ASP A 585 -13.41 -11.14 -8.11
CA ASP A 585 -13.69 -11.92 -9.33
C ASP A 585 -13.61 -11.08 -10.62
N GLN A 586 -14.18 -9.87 -10.61
CA GLN A 586 -14.15 -8.93 -11.72
C GLN A 586 -12.74 -8.44 -12.08
N ILE A 587 -11.85 -8.23 -11.10
CA ILE A 587 -10.48 -7.78 -11.35
C ILE A 587 -9.66 -8.94 -11.92
N ARG A 588 -9.72 -10.10 -11.26
CA ARG A 588 -9.05 -11.34 -11.69
C ARG A 588 -9.44 -11.78 -13.10
N LYS A 589 -10.69 -11.51 -13.50
CA LYS A 589 -11.19 -11.74 -14.86
C LYS A 589 -10.65 -10.76 -15.88
N ARG A 590 -10.54 -9.46 -15.53
CA ARG A 590 -10.01 -8.42 -16.44
C ARG A 590 -8.54 -8.65 -16.75
N ILE A 591 -7.74 -9.02 -15.75
CA ILE A 591 -6.30 -9.27 -15.89
C ILE A 591 -5.96 -10.71 -16.32
N HIS A 592 -6.96 -11.50 -16.74
CA HIS A 592 -6.81 -12.83 -17.31
C HIS A 592 -6.12 -13.89 -16.43
N VAL A 593 -6.15 -13.76 -15.09
CA VAL A 593 -5.56 -14.74 -14.14
C VAL A 593 -6.53 -15.83 -13.69
N GLY A 594 -7.83 -15.66 -13.95
CA GLY A 594 -8.85 -16.67 -13.66
C GLY A 594 -8.84 -17.14 -12.19
N LYS A 595 -8.79 -18.45 -11.97
CA LYS A 595 -8.74 -19.07 -10.63
C LYS A 595 -7.33 -19.44 -10.14
N MET A 596 -6.26 -18.90 -10.73
CA MET A 596 -4.89 -19.22 -10.28
C MET A 596 -4.63 -18.66 -8.86
N PRO A 597 -3.99 -19.44 -7.96
CA PRO A 597 -3.75 -18.99 -6.60
C PRO A 597 -2.82 -17.77 -6.58
N TRP A 598 -3.03 -16.89 -5.61
CA TRP A 598 -2.00 -15.93 -5.20
C TRP A 598 -0.89 -16.69 -4.46
N ASN A 599 0.35 -16.28 -4.67
CA ASN A 599 1.53 -16.78 -3.96
C ASN A 599 2.21 -15.60 -3.27
N ASP A 600 2.71 -15.87 -2.07
CA ASP A 600 3.00 -14.92 -0.99
C ASP A 600 4.50 -14.84 -0.66
N ALA A 601 5.35 -14.83 -1.71
CA ALA A 601 6.82 -14.94 -1.70
C ALA A 601 7.41 -16.21 -1.04
N THR A 602 6.83 -16.71 0.06
CA THR A 602 7.32 -17.77 0.97
C THR A 602 8.00 -18.97 0.30
N LYS A 603 7.52 -19.42 -0.87
CA LYS A 603 8.15 -20.53 -1.62
C LYS A 603 9.40 -20.10 -2.38
N VAL A 604 9.36 -18.93 -3.02
CA VAL A 604 10.49 -18.33 -3.75
C VAL A 604 11.63 -18.07 -2.78
N GLU A 605 11.37 -17.38 -1.67
CA GLU A 605 12.32 -17.15 -0.57
C GLU A 605 13.01 -18.44 -0.13
N LYS A 606 12.22 -19.51 0.08
CA LYS A 606 12.74 -20.80 0.48
C LYS A 606 13.68 -21.46 -0.55
N TYR A 607 13.39 -21.35 -1.85
CA TYR A 607 14.25 -21.94 -2.89
C TYR A 607 15.46 -21.06 -3.22
N LEU A 608 15.36 -19.73 -3.11
CA LEU A 608 16.46 -18.78 -3.26
C LEU A 608 17.24 -18.52 -1.95
N LYS A 609 16.95 -19.25 -0.86
CA LYS A 609 17.63 -19.05 0.44
C LYS A 609 19.16 -19.28 0.38
N LEU A 610 19.64 -20.14 -0.53
CA LEU A 610 21.07 -20.34 -0.79
C LEU A 610 21.70 -19.23 -1.65
N ASP A 611 20.89 -18.36 -2.25
CA ASP A 611 21.31 -17.34 -3.22
C ASP A 611 21.28 -15.92 -2.64
N MET A 612 20.52 -15.72 -1.55
CA MET A 612 20.48 -14.50 -0.75
C MET A 612 21.89 -13.95 -0.46
N ALA A 613 22.77 -14.77 0.12
CA ALA A 613 24.14 -14.39 0.42
C ALA A 613 25.11 -14.39 -0.78
N LYS A 614 24.69 -14.78 -1.99
CA LYS A 614 25.55 -14.75 -3.19
C LYS A 614 25.60 -13.36 -3.82
N SER A 615 26.70 -13.11 -4.53
CA SER A 615 26.99 -11.86 -5.20
C SER A 615 26.77 -11.96 -6.70
N VAL A 616 26.00 -11.03 -7.28
CA VAL A 616 25.87 -10.87 -8.74
C VAL A 616 26.88 -9.85 -9.31
N LYS A 617 27.80 -9.35 -8.47
CA LYS A 617 28.79 -8.33 -8.84
C LYS A 617 29.56 -8.63 -10.14
N PRO A 618 30.01 -9.87 -10.44
CA PRO A 618 30.71 -10.14 -11.70
C PRO A 618 29.89 -9.80 -12.95
N TRP A 619 28.58 -10.08 -12.92
CA TRP A 619 27.66 -9.71 -13.99
C TRP A 619 27.40 -8.20 -14.02
N PHE A 620 27.21 -7.57 -12.87
CA PHE A 620 27.07 -6.11 -12.76
C PHE A 620 28.28 -5.39 -13.37
N GLN A 621 29.51 -5.84 -13.08
CA GLN A 621 30.74 -5.31 -13.68
C GLN A 621 30.78 -5.47 -15.21
N VAL A 622 30.36 -6.63 -15.75
CA VAL A 622 30.29 -6.81 -17.22
C VAL A 622 29.27 -5.86 -17.84
N LEU A 623 28.12 -5.64 -17.20
CA LEU A 623 27.10 -4.72 -17.71
C LEU A 623 27.54 -3.26 -17.65
N LEU A 624 28.24 -2.87 -16.57
CA LEU A 624 28.78 -1.53 -16.34
C LEU A 624 29.83 -1.09 -17.37
N GLU A 625 30.43 -2.02 -18.12
CA GLU A 625 31.37 -1.70 -19.22
C GLU A 625 30.68 -1.58 -20.60
N HIS A 626 29.38 -1.89 -20.70
CA HIS A 626 28.66 -2.02 -21.98
C HIS A 626 27.32 -1.27 -22.08
N TYR A 627 26.72 -0.90 -20.94
CA TYR A 627 25.35 -0.37 -20.85
C TYR A 627 25.30 0.80 -19.86
N ASP A 628 24.31 1.69 -20.01
CA ASP A 628 24.07 2.78 -19.07
C ASP A 628 23.50 2.25 -17.75
N VAL A 629 24.07 2.64 -16.62
CA VAL A 629 23.67 2.12 -15.29
C VAL A 629 23.38 3.26 -14.34
N LEU A 630 22.13 3.34 -13.90
CA LEU A 630 21.70 4.17 -12.77
C LEU A 630 21.53 3.26 -11.54
N LEU A 631 22.22 3.59 -10.46
CA LEU A 631 22.01 2.96 -9.15
C LEU A 631 21.53 4.04 -8.17
N TYR A 632 20.28 3.92 -7.73
CA TYR A 632 19.61 4.90 -6.88
C TYR A 632 19.17 4.30 -5.54
N ASN A 633 19.25 5.09 -4.47
CA ASN A 633 18.71 4.72 -3.15
C ASN A 633 17.94 5.90 -2.55
N GLY A 634 16.95 5.61 -1.72
CA GLY A 634 16.41 6.59 -0.79
C GLY A 634 17.39 6.92 0.33
N GLN A 635 17.27 8.14 0.87
CA GLN A 635 18.02 8.60 2.03
C GLN A 635 17.61 7.90 3.34
N LEU A 636 16.35 7.45 3.44
CA LEU A 636 15.68 6.98 4.66
C LEU A 636 15.56 5.45 4.76
N ASP A 637 16.09 4.74 3.77
CA ASP A 637 16.15 3.28 3.70
C ASP A 637 17.16 2.72 4.73
N ILE A 638 16.77 1.69 5.50
CA ILE A 638 17.70 0.89 6.31
C ILE A 638 18.02 -0.45 5.62
N VAL A 639 17.00 -1.18 5.14
CA VAL A 639 17.12 -2.56 4.65
C VAL A 639 18.16 -2.72 3.53
N VAL A 640 18.27 -1.75 2.60
CA VAL A 640 19.36 -1.66 1.62
C VAL A 640 19.91 -0.24 1.56
N ALA A 641 20.21 0.31 2.75
CA ALA A 641 20.62 1.69 2.94
C ALA A 641 21.72 2.17 1.99
N TYR A 642 21.63 3.45 1.63
CA TYR A 642 22.54 4.09 0.68
C TYR A 642 24.04 3.91 1.01
N PRO A 643 24.52 4.02 2.27
CA PRO A 643 25.93 3.81 2.58
C PRO A 643 26.44 2.37 2.36
N LEU A 644 25.56 1.37 2.44
CA LEU A 644 25.89 -0.04 2.11
C LEU A 644 26.21 -0.15 0.62
N THR A 645 25.33 0.45 -0.20
CA THR A 645 25.47 0.52 -1.65
C THR A 645 26.75 1.27 -2.06
N VAL A 646 27.04 2.41 -1.41
CA VAL A 646 28.29 3.17 -1.61
C VAL A 646 29.53 2.41 -1.13
N ASN A 647 29.41 1.48 -0.17
CA ASN A 647 30.51 0.61 0.21
C ASN A 647 30.80 -0.46 -0.85
N PHE A 648 29.76 -1.05 -1.45
CA PHE A 648 29.86 -1.92 -2.63
C PHE A 648 30.45 -1.20 -3.85
N LEU A 649 30.02 0.03 -4.16
CA LEU A 649 30.53 0.78 -5.32
C LEU A 649 32.05 1.02 -5.29
N LYS A 650 32.64 1.17 -4.10
CA LYS A 650 34.10 1.29 -3.90
C LYS A 650 34.87 -0.02 -4.18
N LYS A 651 34.16 -1.12 -4.46
CA LYS A 651 34.65 -2.50 -4.57
C LYS A 651 34.34 -3.12 -5.94
N LEU A 652 33.93 -2.29 -6.91
CA LEU A 652 33.73 -2.62 -8.31
C LEU A 652 35.03 -2.43 -9.11
N GLU A 653 35.44 -3.45 -9.85
CA GLU A 653 36.55 -3.35 -10.81
C GLU A 653 36.00 -3.11 -12.21
N TRP A 654 36.11 -1.86 -12.69
CA TRP A 654 35.63 -1.43 -14.01
C TRP A 654 36.44 -0.24 -14.51
N SER A 655 36.38 0.06 -15.81
CA SER A 655 37.21 1.06 -16.48
C SER A 655 37.02 2.49 -15.96
N GLY A 656 35.91 2.78 -15.26
CA GLY A 656 35.65 4.07 -14.60
C GLY A 656 36.01 4.12 -13.12
N ALA A 657 36.46 3.03 -12.49
CA ALA A 657 36.60 2.95 -11.02
C ALA A 657 37.50 4.04 -10.40
N SER A 658 38.64 4.38 -11.03
CA SER A 658 39.55 5.42 -10.53
C SER A 658 39.01 6.85 -10.71
N GLU A 659 38.25 7.07 -11.79
CA GLU A 659 37.54 8.34 -12.03
C GLU A 659 36.39 8.48 -11.03
N TYR A 660 35.60 7.41 -10.84
CA TYR A 660 34.56 7.32 -9.81
C TYR A 660 35.12 7.53 -8.39
N ALA A 661 36.29 6.99 -8.04
CA ALA A 661 36.90 7.21 -6.74
C ALA A 661 37.17 8.70 -6.44
N THR A 662 37.35 9.54 -7.46
CA THR A 662 37.72 10.97 -7.33
C THR A 662 36.66 11.97 -7.80
N ALA A 663 35.64 11.52 -8.55
CA ALA A 663 34.62 12.39 -9.12
C ALA A 663 33.78 13.13 -8.06
N GLU A 664 33.41 14.37 -8.39
CA GLU A 664 32.63 15.27 -7.54
C GLU A 664 31.18 14.77 -7.36
N ARG A 665 30.67 14.90 -6.13
CA ARG A 665 29.24 14.71 -5.81
C ARG A 665 28.49 16.02 -6.06
N LYS A 666 27.50 15.99 -6.95
CA LYS A 666 26.71 17.15 -7.36
C LYS A 666 25.35 17.15 -6.69
N LYS A 667 24.71 18.31 -6.65
CA LYS A 667 23.31 18.46 -6.24
C LYS A 667 22.42 18.16 -7.43
N TRP A 668 21.43 17.28 -7.26
CA TRP A 668 20.41 17.01 -8.26
C TRP A 668 19.11 17.71 -7.87
N PHE A 669 18.48 18.38 -8.85
CA PHE A 669 17.27 19.18 -8.66
C PHE A 669 16.15 18.73 -9.61
N VAL A 670 14.91 18.85 -9.15
CA VAL A 670 13.69 18.66 -9.95
C VAL A 670 12.86 19.94 -9.89
N GLY A 671 12.95 20.75 -10.93
CA GLY A 671 12.59 22.18 -10.82
C GLY A 671 13.53 22.88 -9.82
N ASP A 672 12.97 23.67 -8.90
CA ASP A 672 13.73 24.34 -7.85
C ASP A 672 13.98 23.46 -6.59
N GLU A 673 13.43 22.24 -6.55
CA GLU A 673 13.52 21.34 -5.40
C GLU A 673 14.84 20.54 -5.40
N LEU A 674 15.60 20.61 -4.30
CA LEU A 674 16.81 19.80 -4.10
C LEU A 674 16.44 18.34 -3.81
N ALA A 675 16.13 17.60 -4.87
CA ALA A 675 15.67 16.22 -4.86
C ALA A 675 16.74 15.19 -4.44
N GLY A 676 18.03 15.48 -4.67
CA GLY A 676 19.07 14.49 -4.34
C GLY A 676 20.51 14.94 -4.54
N TYR A 677 21.39 13.95 -4.53
CA TYR A 677 22.82 14.12 -4.81
C TYR A 677 23.28 13.04 -5.80
N SER A 678 23.73 13.46 -6.98
CA SER A 678 24.21 12.59 -8.06
C SER A 678 25.74 12.54 -8.11
N LYS A 679 26.27 11.42 -8.62
CA LYS A 679 27.68 11.25 -8.95
C LYS A 679 27.80 10.37 -10.19
N SER A 680 28.10 11.01 -11.32
CA SER A 680 28.14 10.36 -12.64
C SER A 680 29.56 10.30 -13.21
N VAL A 681 29.92 9.15 -13.78
CA VAL A 681 31.19 8.89 -14.45
C VAL A 681 30.90 7.99 -15.65
N LYS A 682 31.28 8.44 -16.86
CA LYS A 682 30.96 7.75 -18.12
C LYS A 682 29.45 7.46 -18.21
N ASN A 683 29.11 6.18 -18.41
CA ASN A 683 27.79 5.57 -18.49
C ASN A 683 27.20 5.15 -17.11
N PHE A 684 27.89 5.45 -16.00
CA PHE A 684 27.41 5.15 -14.65
C PHE A 684 26.93 6.40 -13.91
N THR A 685 25.79 6.31 -13.22
CA THR A 685 25.34 7.30 -12.23
C THR A 685 24.95 6.64 -10.92
N GLU A 686 25.61 7.07 -9.85
CA GLU A 686 25.16 6.90 -8.46
C GLU A 686 24.22 8.04 -8.09
N LEU A 687 23.09 7.75 -7.43
CA LEU A 687 22.13 8.76 -6.96
C LEU A 687 21.63 8.43 -5.54
N MET A 688 21.65 9.43 -4.64
CA MET A 688 20.79 9.42 -3.46
C MET A 688 19.62 10.36 -3.67
N VAL A 689 18.41 9.85 -3.49
CA VAL A 689 17.15 10.60 -3.50
C VAL A 689 16.79 10.93 -2.05
N ARG A 690 16.60 12.23 -1.77
CA ARG A 690 16.28 12.71 -0.42
C ARG A 690 14.83 12.40 -0.07
N ASN A 691 14.52 12.43 1.23
CA ASN A 691 13.14 12.31 1.74
C ASN A 691 12.38 11.07 1.23
N ALA A 692 13.11 10.01 0.87
CA ALA A 692 12.58 8.75 0.36
C ALA A 692 13.23 7.59 1.11
N GLY A 693 12.45 6.57 1.43
CA GLY A 693 12.92 5.27 1.89
C GLY A 693 13.26 4.32 0.74
N HIS A 694 13.07 3.03 1.00
CA HIS A 694 13.39 1.93 0.08
C HIS A 694 12.64 2.06 -1.25
N MET A 695 11.30 2.18 -1.20
CA MET A 695 10.42 2.38 -2.35
C MET A 695 10.45 3.85 -2.81
N VAL A 696 11.54 4.26 -3.46
CA VAL A 696 11.72 5.66 -3.91
C VAL A 696 10.56 6.18 -4.77
N PRO A 697 9.91 5.39 -5.65
CA PRO A 697 8.76 5.87 -6.43
C PRO A 697 7.46 5.99 -5.64
N LEU A 698 7.34 5.37 -4.46
CA LEU A 698 6.23 5.60 -3.52
C LEU A 698 6.42 6.94 -2.78
N ASP A 699 7.59 7.15 -2.19
CA ASP A 699 7.82 8.27 -1.27
C ASP A 699 8.09 9.60 -2.00
N GLN A 700 8.73 9.57 -3.17
CA GLN A 700 9.03 10.75 -3.98
C GLN A 700 8.62 10.56 -5.46
N PRO A 701 7.32 10.34 -5.73
CA PRO A 701 6.83 9.87 -7.04
C PRO A 701 7.15 10.85 -8.18
N LYS A 702 7.04 12.15 -7.91
CA LYS A 702 7.44 13.24 -8.83
C LYS A 702 8.92 13.16 -9.21
N TRP A 703 9.79 12.99 -8.22
CA TRP A 703 11.24 12.95 -8.44
C TRP A 703 11.65 11.64 -9.11
N ALA A 704 11.05 10.50 -8.73
CA ALA A 704 11.29 9.21 -9.36
C ALA A 704 10.88 9.17 -10.84
N HIS A 705 9.76 9.81 -11.22
CA HIS A 705 9.33 9.92 -12.62
C HIS A 705 10.31 10.78 -13.45
N GLU A 706 10.73 11.95 -12.94
CA GLU A 706 11.73 12.77 -13.65
C GLU A 706 13.14 12.12 -13.67
N MET A 707 13.50 11.37 -12.64
CA MET A 707 14.74 10.57 -12.58
C MET A 707 14.79 9.52 -13.69
N ILE A 708 13.77 8.64 -13.77
CA ILE A 708 13.78 7.56 -14.75
C ILE A 708 13.68 8.11 -16.18
N LYS A 709 12.91 9.19 -16.38
CA LYS A 709 12.72 9.89 -17.65
C LYS A 709 14.03 10.50 -18.17
N LYS A 710 14.82 11.12 -17.29
CA LYS A 710 16.18 11.57 -17.62
C LYS A 710 17.08 10.40 -18.02
N PHE A 711 17.06 9.32 -17.25
CA PHE A 711 17.87 8.12 -17.53
C PHE A 711 17.57 7.50 -18.90
N VAL A 712 16.32 7.16 -19.20
CA VAL A 712 15.95 6.52 -20.48
C VAL A 712 16.00 7.45 -21.70
N SER A 713 16.23 8.76 -21.48
CA SER A 713 16.48 9.74 -22.54
C SER A 713 17.95 10.17 -22.63
N HIS A 714 18.86 9.44 -21.98
CA HIS A 714 20.31 9.70 -21.96
C HIS A 714 20.68 11.11 -21.48
N THR A 715 19.81 11.70 -20.66
CA THR A 715 19.95 13.07 -20.14
C THR A 715 20.58 13.03 -18.75
N PRO A 716 21.70 13.75 -18.51
CA PRO A 716 22.33 13.79 -17.19
C PRO A 716 21.39 14.24 -16.06
N LEU A 717 21.56 13.63 -14.88
CA LEU A 717 20.81 13.90 -13.64
C LEU A 717 21.27 15.20 -12.95
#